data_AF-A0A4Y9RI23-F1
#
_entry.id   AF-A0A4Y9RI23-F1
#
_cell.length_a   1.000
_cell.length_b   1.000
_cell.length_c   1.000
_cell.angle_alpha   90.00
_cell.angle_beta   90.00
_cell.angle_gamma   90.00
#
_symmetry.space_group_name_H-M   'P 1'
#
loop_
_entity.id
_entity.type
_entity.pdbx_description
1 polymer ?
#
loop_
_entity_poly.entity_id
_entity_poly.type
_entity_poly.pdbx_seq_one_letter_code
_entity_poly.pdbx_strand_id
1 'polypeptide(L)'
;MDAGTPFRHSEKLDTKPVEFPGVIDSFYSFSGDRKSTLDDVGKDCSKMTYDLPRLQRRLVTLSRWQKVTLMVLADCIGLPLAFFATMWILVPDARRALQARDAMYLLVPLATIGVFALCGLYKAVLRFIDKHLLLRSGGALALLAAFFSIAAHAAGNGTFARNVPVVYWFVAFSYIVSSRMAVRSFLRPDMMRRNGGPQPVGIFGAGEAGAQLAAALRTEGKYRPVCFFDDKHELNNRSIAGLRVFHSSKLRETVRQLDIGLVILALPDAPTRRRLCIIQSIREAGVAAKTLGALVDLTDEKAPAGLVRDLRIEDLLGRRPVPPVPSLFGQCIRGKTVLVTGAGGSIGSELCRQIMSVGPRRLHLLEHSEFALYSIEQELRASYPRADIRVHLGSVCVEPVVASTLGAERVDTVYHAAAYKHVPIVEGNAIEGIRNNVIGTRVIADASIKYGVGTCVLISTDKAVRPTNIMGASKRISELIFQAAAQCAGGRTRFSMVRLGNVLASSGSVIPAFQRQIESGGPLTITHPDIIRYFMLIPEAAQLVIQAGAMAKGGDLFVLDMGDPVRILDLARTMLQMAGLREKDQQNPDGDIEIRFIGLRPGEKLYEELLIGENTFPTSHPRILGARENCIHYMLLDHMVRRLIAVCASNDLQRIKMAVKSIVSEYQIRTEETPAAHKAVSEPVFRYRRHRMASGYVGALQFSPVRPRGIARQQAAGRMPPARQAVEERQHKRVMVVGGVPGSLLYFRGHLLKRLVSSGSQVHATAAGLLHDEGICAALRGMQCTCHEIELSRNGLNPVRDIGTLVRLTWLMWRVRPTHFLGYTIKPVIYGLLAARWARVQNRTALITGLGSAFTGAGSAKARVLQYIVRSLYRFALRNATCVVFQNPDDREVFVHLGLVGVERTALVNGSGVPLDEYAQQPLPKQDQIHFLLIGRLIRDKGVYDYVEAARRIKERYPQAVFHLVGWIDSNPTAIRRADLDEWLAKGLVRYHGQLADVTGILTESHVFVLPSHRGEGTPRSVLEAMATGRAVITTDAPGCRETVIDGHNGFLVPVGDAAALAHAMERFLLQPELAAHMGLRSRRIAEEKYDVDKVNAEMLLHMGLLPESTAPSAVPGTERREQAVA
;
A
#
# COMPACT_ATOMS: atom_id res chain seq x y z
N MET A 1 -46.36 -6.33 -42.22
CA MET A 1 -47.03 -5.57 -43.29
C MET A 1 -45.96 -4.75 -43.96
N ASP A 2 -45.62 -5.18 -45.16
CA ASP A 2 -44.65 -4.60 -46.08
C ASP A 2 -45.14 -3.30 -46.73
N ALA A 3 -44.21 -2.70 -47.47
CA ALA A 3 -44.32 -1.67 -48.53
C ALA A 3 -43.78 -0.30 -48.11
N GLY A 4 -42.94 0.40 -48.88
CA GLY A 4 -42.42 0.15 -50.23
C GLY A 4 -41.49 1.31 -50.64
N THR A 5 -40.45 0.97 -51.39
CA THR A 5 -39.54 1.75 -52.26
C THR A 5 -40.24 2.61 -53.33
N PRO A 6 -39.55 3.31 -54.29
CA PRO A 6 -38.20 3.93 -54.41
C PRO A 6 -38.22 5.33 -55.14
N PHE A 7 -37.05 5.91 -55.49
CA PHE A 7 -36.67 6.68 -56.72
C PHE A 7 -35.44 7.60 -56.38
N ARG A 8 -34.19 7.47 -56.88
CA ARG A 8 -33.48 7.52 -58.20
C ARG A 8 -33.13 8.93 -58.77
N HIS A 9 -31.82 9.08 -59.08
CA HIS A 9 -31.10 9.92 -60.09
C HIS A 9 -30.85 11.44 -59.89
N SER A 10 -29.56 11.86 -59.90
CA SER A 10 -28.72 12.53 -60.96
C SER A 10 -28.73 14.07 -60.76
N GLU A 11 -27.75 14.91 -61.11
CA GLU A 11 -26.57 14.89 -61.98
C GLU A 11 -25.66 16.12 -61.63
N LYS A 12 -24.45 16.16 -62.18
CA LYS A 12 -23.43 17.25 -62.04
C LYS A 12 -23.73 18.44 -62.97
N LEU A 13 -23.23 19.65 -62.66
CA LEU A 13 -22.15 20.36 -63.41
C LEU A 13 -21.92 21.83 -62.99
N ASP A 14 -20.67 22.26 -63.23
CA ASP A 14 -20.03 23.56 -63.07
C ASP A 14 -20.73 24.76 -63.72
N THR A 15 -20.39 25.98 -63.26
CA THR A 15 -19.79 27.06 -64.10
C THR A 15 -19.39 28.31 -63.26
N LYS A 16 -18.17 28.81 -63.49
CA LYS A 16 -17.68 30.20 -63.24
C LYS A 16 -18.07 31.11 -64.45
N PRO A 17 -17.56 32.36 -64.69
CA PRO A 17 -16.78 33.39 -63.93
C PRO A 17 -17.29 34.87 -64.14
N VAL A 18 -16.43 35.88 -63.82
CA VAL A 18 -16.27 37.27 -64.40
C VAL A 18 -16.94 38.42 -63.59
N GLU A 19 -16.37 39.61 -63.23
CA GLU A 19 -15.13 40.38 -63.49
C GLU A 19 -14.83 41.50 -62.42
N PHE A 20 -13.68 42.19 -62.57
CA PHE A 20 -12.94 43.15 -61.70
C PHE A 20 -13.39 44.65 -61.75
N PRO A 21 -12.91 45.56 -60.85
CA PRO A 21 -11.62 46.31 -61.01
C PRO A 21 -10.83 46.51 -59.68
N GLY A 22 -9.54 46.18 -59.62
CA GLY A 22 -8.40 47.14 -59.55
C GLY A 22 -7.89 47.33 -58.10
N VAL A 23 -6.61 47.41 -57.70
CA VAL A 23 -5.30 47.62 -58.35
C VAL A 23 -4.20 47.32 -57.29
N ILE A 24 -3.21 46.46 -57.63
CA ILE A 24 -1.72 46.56 -57.42
C ILE A 24 -1.15 46.54 -55.97
N ASP A 25 0.00 45.98 -55.58
CA ASP A 25 1.05 45.02 -56.03
C ASP A 25 1.98 44.80 -54.79
N SER A 26 2.43 43.59 -54.43
CA SER A 26 3.66 42.88 -54.84
C SER A 26 5.04 43.47 -54.44
N PHE A 27 5.77 42.66 -53.64
CA PHE A 27 7.21 42.32 -53.70
C PHE A 27 8.39 43.34 -53.61
N TYR A 28 9.43 42.86 -52.90
CA TYR A 28 10.89 43.13 -53.01
C TYR A 28 11.55 44.44 -52.50
N SER A 29 12.40 44.25 -51.48
CA SER A 29 13.83 44.66 -51.45
C SER A 29 14.26 46.05 -50.95
N PHE A 30 15.40 46.05 -50.22
CA PHE A 30 16.34 47.16 -49.92
C PHE A 30 15.80 48.32 -49.05
N SER A 31 16.53 48.99 -48.16
CA SER A 31 17.90 48.92 -47.65
C SER A 31 18.09 50.09 -46.68
N GLY A 32 18.96 49.91 -45.67
CA GLY A 32 19.55 51.01 -44.89
C GLY A 32 18.60 51.70 -43.91
N ASP A 33 19.06 52.34 -42.86
CA ASP A 33 20.37 52.42 -42.23
C ASP A 33 20.08 53.09 -40.87
N ARG A 34 20.36 52.42 -39.76
CA ARG A 34 20.63 53.07 -38.47
C ARG A 34 21.30 52.11 -37.50
N LYS A 35 22.62 51.99 -37.70
CA LYS A 35 23.69 52.10 -36.68
C LYS A 35 23.17 52.78 -35.38
N SER A 36 23.52 52.39 -34.16
CA SER A 36 24.63 51.60 -33.65
C SER A 36 24.43 51.54 -32.12
N THR A 37 24.46 50.35 -31.53
CA THR A 37 25.10 50.00 -30.23
C THR A 37 24.85 48.52 -30.01
N LEU A 38 25.53 47.71 -30.82
CA LEU A 38 25.80 46.30 -30.59
C LEU A 38 27.19 46.27 -29.95
N ASP A 39 27.23 46.26 -28.62
CA ASP A 39 28.36 45.86 -27.79
C ASP A 39 27.85 45.91 -26.34
N ASP A 40 27.16 44.84 -25.86
CA ASP A 40 27.26 44.41 -24.45
C ASP A 40 26.41 43.19 -24.01
N VAL A 41 25.61 42.54 -24.87
CA VAL A 41 24.86 41.32 -24.45
C VAL A 41 25.29 40.05 -25.18
N GLY A 42 26.47 40.11 -25.80
CA GLY A 42 27.11 38.99 -26.50
C GLY A 42 28.28 38.39 -25.74
N LYS A 43 28.21 38.14 -24.43
CA LYS A 43 29.35 37.51 -23.70
C LYS A 43 29.09 36.53 -22.55
N ASP A 44 27.85 36.23 -22.15
CA ASP A 44 27.63 35.31 -21.00
C ASP A 44 26.87 34.00 -21.27
N CYS A 45 26.66 33.63 -22.54
CA CYS A 45 26.12 32.29 -22.89
C CYS A 45 27.15 31.30 -23.46
N SER A 46 28.45 31.61 -23.43
CA SER A 46 29.51 30.72 -23.97
C SER A 46 30.44 30.10 -22.91
N LYS A 47 30.28 30.40 -21.62
CA LYS A 47 31.08 29.80 -20.53
C LYS A 47 30.33 28.71 -19.76
N MET A 48 30.07 27.59 -20.43
CA MET A 48 29.98 26.29 -19.73
C MET A 48 30.23 25.15 -20.72
N THR A 49 31.42 25.16 -21.32
CA THR A 49 31.89 24.09 -22.20
C THR A 49 32.45 22.95 -21.34
N TYR A 50 31.66 21.89 -21.15
CA TYR A 50 32.13 20.65 -20.54
C TYR A 50 32.98 19.84 -21.51
N ASP A 51 34.15 19.39 -21.06
CA ASP A 51 35.07 18.49 -21.78
C ASP A 51 34.37 17.21 -22.25
N LEU A 52 34.05 17.16 -23.54
CA LEU A 52 33.70 15.94 -24.27
C LEU A 52 34.73 15.81 -25.41
N PRO A 53 35.27 14.62 -25.69
CA PRO A 53 36.18 14.42 -26.81
C PRO A 53 35.58 14.98 -28.11
N ARG A 54 36.35 15.76 -28.89
CA ARG A 54 35.90 16.46 -30.12
C ARG A 54 35.13 15.54 -31.10
N LEU A 55 35.48 14.25 -31.12
CA LEU A 55 34.86 13.22 -31.95
C LEU A 55 33.39 12.93 -31.57
N GLN A 56 33.09 12.87 -30.26
CA GLN A 56 31.76 12.50 -29.75
C GLN A 56 30.71 13.58 -30.05
N ARG A 57 31.10 14.87 -29.99
CA ARG A 57 30.23 15.99 -30.35
C ARG A 57 29.81 15.94 -31.82
N ARG A 58 30.76 15.67 -32.73
CA ARG A 58 30.49 15.57 -34.17
C ARG A 58 29.55 14.41 -34.51
N LEU A 59 29.69 13.25 -33.84
CA LEU A 59 28.84 12.08 -34.10
C LEU A 59 27.40 12.24 -33.61
N VAL A 60 27.19 12.97 -32.51
CA VAL A 60 25.84 13.24 -31.98
C VAL A 60 25.06 14.21 -32.86
N THR A 61 25.72 15.18 -33.51
CA THR A 61 25.10 16.18 -34.39
C THR A 61 24.74 15.67 -35.78
N LEU A 62 25.18 14.46 -36.16
CA LEU A 62 24.84 13.88 -37.48
C LEU A 62 23.32 13.65 -37.62
N SER A 63 22.80 13.90 -38.82
CA SER A 63 21.41 13.62 -39.18
C SER A 63 21.11 12.12 -39.09
N ARG A 64 19.82 11.77 -39.00
CA ARG A 64 19.39 10.36 -38.93
C ARG A 64 19.97 9.54 -40.08
N TRP A 65 19.94 10.09 -41.29
CA TRP A 65 20.48 9.44 -42.49
C TRP A 65 22.00 9.28 -42.42
N GLN A 66 22.74 10.30 -41.97
CA GLN A 66 24.20 10.22 -41.83
C GLN A 66 24.64 9.16 -40.81
N LYS A 67 23.89 8.99 -39.71
CA LYS A 67 24.15 7.93 -38.72
C LYS A 67 23.91 6.54 -39.30
N VAL A 68 22.83 6.38 -40.07
CA VAL A 68 22.53 5.12 -40.75
C VAL A 68 23.60 4.80 -41.79
N THR A 69 24.00 5.77 -42.61
CA THR A 69 25.08 5.60 -43.60
C THR A 69 26.40 5.20 -42.92
N LEU A 70 26.76 5.83 -41.81
CA LEU A 70 27.97 5.49 -41.06
C LEU A 70 27.93 4.04 -40.52
N MET A 71 26.77 3.58 -40.05
CA MET A 71 26.60 2.21 -39.55
C MET A 71 26.64 1.17 -40.66
N VAL A 72 26.06 1.48 -41.82
CA VAL A 72 26.15 0.62 -43.01
C VAL A 72 27.60 0.55 -43.49
N LEU A 73 28.30 1.68 -43.58
CA LEU A 73 29.71 1.71 -43.97
C LEU A 73 30.61 0.93 -42.99
N ALA A 74 30.37 1.06 -41.68
CA ALA A 74 31.08 0.29 -40.67
C ALA A 74 30.85 -1.22 -40.83
N ASP A 75 29.62 -1.65 -41.11
CA ASP A 75 29.30 -3.07 -41.31
C ASP A 75 29.78 -3.60 -42.67
N CYS A 76 29.86 -2.76 -43.71
CA CYS A 76 30.50 -3.10 -44.99
C CYS A 76 31.98 -3.44 -44.84
N ILE A 77 32.64 -3.01 -43.75
CA ILE A 77 34.03 -3.32 -43.44
C ILE A 77 34.10 -4.44 -42.39
N GLY A 78 33.31 -4.33 -41.33
CA GLY A 78 33.34 -5.24 -40.18
C GLY A 78 32.87 -6.66 -40.51
N LEU A 79 31.86 -6.83 -41.36
CA LEU A 79 31.33 -8.16 -41.70
C LEU A 79 32.25 -8.96 -42.63
N PRO A 80 32.89 -8.38 -43.67
CA PRO A 80 33.95 -9.07 -44.41
C PRO A 80 35.14 -9.46 -43.53
N LEU A 81 35.56 -8.61 -42.60
CA LEU A 81 36.63 -8.93 -41.65
C LEU A 81 36.22 -10.07 -40.69
N ALA A 82 34.97 -10.08 -40.23
CA ALA A 82 34.43 -11.18 -39.43
C ALA A 82 34.39 -12.51 -40.20
N PHE A 83 34.07 -12.47 -41.50
CA PHE A 83 34.11 -13.65 -42.37
C PHE A 83 35.54 -14.12 -42.62
N PHE A 84 36.47 -13.21 -42.89
CA PHE A 84 37.90 -13.52 -43.02
C PHE A 84 38.48 -14.14 -41.74
N ALA A 85 38.16 -13.58 -40.57
CA ALA A 85 38.55 -14.14 -39.28
C ALA A 85 38.00 -15.56 -39.07
N THR A 86 36.76 -15.81 -39.51
CA THR A 86 36.15 -17.15 -39.46
C THR A 86 36.91 -18.14 -40.34
N MET A 87 37.27 -17.76 -41.56
CA MET A 87 38.06 -18.58 -42.48
C MET A 87 39.47 -18.85 -41.95
N TRP A 88 40.11 -17.84 -41.34
CA TRP A 88 41.42 -17.97 -40.71
C TRP A 88 41.42 -18.95 -39.53
N ILE A 89 40.35 -18.94 -38.71
CA ILE A 89 40.23 -19.83 -37.55
C ILE A 89 39.99 -21.28 -37.97
N LEU A 90 39.24 -21.51 -39.06
CA LEU A 90 38.74 -22.84 -39.42
C LEU A 90 39.52 -23.53 -40.55
N VAL A 91 40.30 -22.81 -41.36
CA VAL A 91 41.07 -23.38 -42.47
C VAL A 91 42.56 -23.41 -42.08
N PRO A 92 43.15 -24.60 -41.83
CA PRO A 92 44.54 -24.73 -41.37
C PRO A 92 45.61 -24.29 -42.38
N ASP A 93 45.24 -24.13 -43.66
CA ASP A 93 46.16 -23.88 -44.77
C ASP A 93 45.83 -22.52 -45.42
N ALA A 94 46.61 -21.49 -45.09
CA ALA A 94 46.35 -20.11 -45.48
C ALA A 94 46.26 -19.89 -47.00
N ARG A 95 46.93 -20.73 -47.80
CA ARG A 95 46.84 -20.67 -49.28
C ARG A 95 45.51 -21.20 -49.81
N ARG A 96 44.91 -22.21 -49.17
CA ARG A 96 43.57 -22.72 -49.52
C ARG A 96 42.45 -21.79 -49.06
N ALA A 97 42.66 -21.06 -47.97
CA ALA A 97 41.73 -20.01 -47.53
C ALA A 97 41.63 -18.86 -48.55
N LEU A 98 42.76 -18.41 -49.13
CA LEU A 98 42.76 -17.40 -50.19
C LEU A 98 42.28 -17.92 -51.57
N GLN A 99 42.40 -19.22 -51.86
CA GLN A 99 41.92 -19.81 -53.12
C GLN A 99 40.41 -20.17 -53.12
N ALA A 100 39.73 -20.07 -51.98
CA ALA A 100 38.30 -20.30 -51.89
C ALA A 100 37.53 -19.11 -52.49
N ARG A 101 37.24 -19.19 -53.80
CA ARG A 101 36.39 -18.28 -54.63
C ARG A 101 36.16 -16.89 -54.02
N ASP A 102 36.89 -15.89 -54.52
CA ASP A 102 36.81 -14.46 -54.14
C ASP A 102 35.38 -13.91 -54.01
N ALA A 103 34.43 -14.46 -54.77
CA ALA A 103 33.02 -14.09 -54.71
C ALA A 103 32.37 -14.34 -53.34
N MET A 104 32.76 -15.36 -52.56
CA MET A 104 32.13 -15.67 -51.27
C MET A 104 32.48 -14.67 -50.17
N TYR A 105 33.69 -14.10 -50.22
CA TYR A 105 34.15 -13.04 -49.32
C TYR A 105 33.34 -11.74 -49.45
N LEU A 106 32.67 -11.57 -50.60
CA LEU A 106 31.76 -10.45 -50.85
C LEU A 106 30.29 -10.84 -50.67
N LEU A 107 29.90 -12.01 -51.20
CA LEU A 107 28.49 -12.43 -51.25
C LEU A 107 27.90 -12.71 -49.86
N VAL A 108 28.65 -13.34 -48.95
CA VAL A 108 28.17 -13.68 -47.61
C VAL A 108 27.98 -12.41 -46.73
N PRO A 109 28.95 -11.48 -46.67
CA PRO A 109 28.74 -10.20 -46.00
C PRO A 109 27.62 -9.34 -46.62
N LEU A 110 27.53 -9.27 -47.95
CA LEU A 110 26.45 -8.52 -48.62
C LEU A 110 25.06 -9.09 -48.30
N ALA A 111 24.91 -10.41 -48.32
CA ALA A 111 23.67 -11.06 -47.90
C ALA A 111 23.35 -10.78 -46.41
N THR A 112 24.37 -10.74 -45.56
CA THR A 112 24.22 -10.42 -44.12
C THR A 112 23.72 -8.98 -43.91
N ILE A 113 24.27 -8.01 -44.65
CA ILE A 113 23.82 -6.61 -44.62
C ILE A 113 22.37 -6.50 -45.10
N GLY A 114 22.01 -7.21 -46.17
CA GLY A 114 20.63 -7.28 -46.67
C GLY A 114 19.64 -7.79 -45.62
N VAL A 115 20.00 -8.88 -44.91
CA VAL A 115 19.18 -9.42 -43.82
C VAL A 115 19.01 -8.43 -42.67
N PHE A 116 20.07 -7.72 -42.28
CA PHE A 116 19.98 -6.70 -41.23
C PHE A 116 19.16 -5.47 -41.64
N ALA A 117 19.19 -5.09 -42.92
CA ALA A 117 18.33 -4.05 -43.46
C ALA A 117 16.84 -4.46 -43.42
N LEU A 118 16.53 -5.70 -43.81
CA LEU A 118 15.17 -6.26 -43.76
C LEU A 118 14.65 -6.40 -42.33
N CYS A 119 15.51 -6.78 -41.38
CA CYS A 119 15.16 -6.86 -39.95
C CYS A 119 14.96 -5.48 -39.29
N GLY A 120 15.22 -4.38 -40.00
CA GLY A 120 15.08 -3.03 -39.49
C GLY A 120 16.20 -2.59 -38.55
N LEU A 121 17.34 -3.31 -38.52
CA LEU A 121 18.47 -3.01 -37.63
C LEU A 121 19.05 -1.60 -37.90
N TYR A 122 19.08 -1.19 -39.16
CA TYR A 122 19.52 0.14 -39.59
C TYR A 122 18.43 1.22 -39.51
N LYS A 123 17.15 0.83 -39.36
CA LYS A 123 16.04 1.79 -39.18
C LYS A 123 15.82 2.18 -37.72
N ALA A 124 16.28 1.33 -36.79
CA ALA A 124 16.19 1.56 -35.36
C ALA A 124 17.06 2.74 -34.93
N VAL A 125 16.45 3.68 -34.20
CA VAL A 125 17.19 4.79 -33.60
C VAL A 125 18.18 4.20 -32.60
N LEU A 126 19.48 4.49 -32.76
CA LEU A 126 20.60 4.06 -31.89
C LEU A 126 20.33 4.14 -30.37
N ARG A 127 19.37 4.99 -29.97
CA ARG A 127 18.90 5.21 -28.59
C ARG A 127 17.97 4.11 -28.05
N PHE A 128 17.27 3.38 -28.92
CA PHE A 128 16.21 2.40 -28.59
C PHE A 128 16.42 1.05 -29.29
N ILE A 129 17.61 0.46 -29.19
CA ILE A 129 17.81 -0.95 -29.55
C ILE A 129 17.09 -1.80 -28.48
N ASP A 130 15.94 -2.34 -28.86
CA ASP A 130 15.13 -3.25 -28.06
C ASP A 130 15.77 -4.66 -28.07
N LYS A 131 15.65 -5.39 -26.96
CA LYS A 131 16.04 -6.81 -26.87
C LYS A 131 15.38 -7.63 -27.97
N HIS A 132 14.13 -7.31 -28.32
CA HIS A 132 13.38 -7.98 -29.37
C HIS A 132 13.99 -7.79 -30.76
N LEU A 133 14.64 -6.65 -31.03
CA LEU A 133 15.31 -6.39 -32.30
C LEU A 133 16.59 -7.22 -32.44
N LEU A 134 17.40 -7.31 -31.38
CA LEU A 134 18.61 -8.14 -31.36
C LEU A 134 18.30 -9.63 -31.52
N LEU A 135 17.25 -10.12 -30.85
CA LEU A 135 16.76 -11.50 -30.98
C LEU A 135 16.30 -11.80 -32.42
N ARG A 136 15.55 -10.88 -33.05
CA ARG A 136 15.12 -11.02 -34.45
C ARG A 136 16.28 -11.03 -35.43
N SER A 137 17.24 -10.11 -35.29
CA SER A 137 18.43 -10.06 -36.17
C SER A 137 19.34 -11.28 -35.99
N GLY A 138 19.51 -11.78 -34.76
CA GLY A 138 20.27 -13.00 -34.48
C GLY A 138 19.62 -14.25 -35.06
N GLY A 139 18.29 -14.37 -34.95
CA GLY A 139 17.53 -15.45 -35.57
C GLY A 139 17.57 -15.43 -37.10
N ALA A 140 17.45 -14.26 -37.72
CA ALA A 140 17.53 -14.13 -39.17
C ALA A 140 18.93 -14.47 -39.71
N LEU A 141 19.99 -14.12 -38.98
CA LEU A 141 21.35 -14.52 -39.33
C LEU A 141 21.56 -16.04 -39.20
N ALA A 142 20.92 -16.69 -38.23
CA ALA A 142 21.00 -18.15 -38.05
C ALA A 142 20.37 -18.88 -39.24
N LEU A 143 19.22 -18.38 -39.72
CA LEU A 143 18.56 -18.90 -40.93
C LEU A 143 19.43 -18.73 -42.18
N LEU A 144 20.11 -17.58 -42.32
CA LEU A 144 21.05 -17.34 -43.41
C LEU A 144 22.25 -18.31 -43.36
N ALA A 145 22.82 -18.55 -42.17
CA ALA A 145 23.89 -19.50 -41.97
C ALA A 145 23.46 -20.95 -42.28
N ALA A 146 22.23 -21.33 -41.89
CA ALA A 146 21.66 -22.63 -42.24
C ALA A 146 21.46 -22.79 -43.75
N PHE A 147 20.96 -21.75 -44.44
CA PHE A 147 20.80 -21.74 -45.90
C PHE A 147 22.14 -21.95 -46.61
N PHE A 148 23.20 -21.21 -46.24
CA PHE A 148 24.52 -21.40 -46.82
C PHE A 148 25.13 -22.77 -46.50
N SER A 149 24.85 -23.33 -45.33
CA SER A 149 25.28 -24.70 -44.97
C SER A 149 24.63 -25.75 -45.88
N ILE A 150 23.33 -25.62 -46.14
CA ILE A 150 22.56 -26.51 -47.02
C ILE A 150 23.00 -26.34 -48.48
N ALA A 151 23.16 -25.10 -48.95
CA ALA A 151 23.62 -24.81 -50.31
C ALA A 151 25.04 -25.33 -50.57
N ALA A 152 25.95 -25.19 -49.60
CA ALA A 152 27.30 -25.74 -49.70
C ALA A 152 27.31 -27.28 -49.74
N HIS A 153 26.40 -27.93 -49.00
CA HIS A 153 26.23 -29.38 -49.04
C HIS A 153 25.68 -29.87 -50.39
N ALA A 154 24.65 -29.20 -50.92
CA ALA A 154 24.03 -29.52 -52.20
C ALA A 154 24.98 -29.31 -53.40
N ALA A 155 25.89 -28.34 -53.31
CA ALA A 155 26.88 -28.05 -54.35
C ALA A 155 28.08 -29.02 -54.38
N GLY A 156 28.13 -30.05 -53.52
CA GLY A 156 29.22 -31.04 -53.51
C GLY A 156 30.58 -30.50 -53.04
N ASN A 157 30.59 -29.34 -52.36
CA ASN A 157 31.82 -28.60 -52.05
C ASN A 157 32.54 -29.18 -50.81
N GLY A 158 33.48 -30.10 -51.04
CA GLY A 158 34.35 -30.68 -49.99
C GLY A 158 35.37 -29.70 -49.36
N THR A 159 35.51 -28.49 -49.91
CA THR A 159 36.46 -27.45 -49.44
C THR A 159 35.84 -26.45 -48.47
N PHE A 160 34.50 -26.36 -48.38
CA PHE A 160 33.84 -25.47 -47.44
C PHE A 160 33.56 -26.25 -46.16
N ALA A 161 34.40 -26.06 -45.13
CA ALA A 161 34.24 -26.75 -43.87
C ALA A 161 32.83 -26.50 -43.32
N ARG A 162 32.10 -27.59 -43.00
CA ARG A 162 30.68 -27.57 -42.59
C ARG A 162 30.38 -26.62 -41.42
N ASN A 163 31.41 -26.26 -40.66
CA ASN A 163 31.32 -25.42 -39.48
C ASN A 163 31.48 -23.91 -39.79
N VAL A 164 31.88 -23.51 -41.02
CA VAL A 164 32.14 -22.10 -41.38
C VAL A 164 30.90 -21.22 -41.20
N PRO A 165 29.69 -21.57 -41.68
CA PRO A 165 28.51 -20.73 -41.47
C PRO A 165 28.10 -20.59 -40.00
N VAL A 166 28.30 -21.65 -39.20
CA VAL A 166 27.96 -21.67 -37.77
C VAL A 166 28.90 -20.79 -36.97
N VAL A 167 30.20 -20.86 -37.24
CA VAL A 167 31.19 -19.99 -36.58
C VAL A 167 31.05 -18.56 -37.06
N TYR A 168 30.79 -18.33 -38.36
CA TYR A 168 30.51 -16.99 -38.88
C TYR A 168 29.28 -16.36 -38.21
N TRP A 169 28.21 -17.14 -37.98
CA TRP A 169 27.04 -16.67 -37.22
C TRP A 169 27.44 -16.16 -35.83
N PHE A 170 28.24 -16.92 -35.08
CA PHE A 170 28.71 -16.50 -33.76
C PHE A 170 29.58 -15.24 -33.81
N VAL A 171 30.54 -15.17 -34.73
CA VAL A 171 31.48 -14.05 -34.85
C VAL A 171 30.74 -12.78 -35.31
N ALA A 172 29.90 -12.86 -36.35
CA ALA A 172 29.14 -11.73 -36.86
C ALA A 172 28.07 -11.24 -35.87
N PHE A 173 27.39 -12.15 -35.15
CA PHE A 173 26.45 -11.76 -34.09
C PHE A 173 27.17 -11.07 -32.93
N SER A 174 28.32 -11.60 -32.50
CA SER A 174 29.14 -10.99 -31.44
C SER A 174 29.66 -9.61 -31.84
N TYR A 175 30.07 -9.43 -33.09
CA TYR A 175 30.45 -8.12 -33.66
C TYR A 175 29.29 -7.13 -33.62
N ILE A 176 28.07 -7.53 -34.02
CA ILE A 176 26.90 -6.65 -34.00
C ILE A 176 26.53 -6.28 -32.57
N VAL A 177 26.45 -7.23 -31.65
CA VAL A 177 26.13 -6.93 -30.24
C VAL A 177 27.16 -5.96 -29.64
N SER A 178 28.44 -6.26 -29.84
CA SER A 178 29.53 -5.45 -29.27
C SER A 178 29.59 -4.05 -29.89
N SER A 179 29.54 -3.93 -31.22
CA SER A 179 29.56 -2.64 -31.91
C SER A 179 28.36 -1.77 -31.52
N ARG A 180 27.16 -2.35 -31.42
CA ARG A 180 25.94 -1.60 -31.08
C ARG A 180 25.88 -1.22 -29.61
N MET A 181 26.38 -2.08 -28.70
CA MET A 181 26.52 -1.73 -27.28
C MET A 181 27.61 -0.68 -27.06
N ALA A 182 28.72 -0.75 -27.78
CA ALA A 182 29.80 0.24 -27.73
C ALA A 182 29.29 1.60 -28.25
N VAL A 183 28.64 1.65 -29.41
CA VAL A 183 28.06 2.89 -29.95
C VAL A 183 26.94 3.41 -29.03
N ARG A 184 26.11 2.54 -28.43
CA ARG A 184 25.11 2.96 -27.43
C ARG A 184 25.75 3.55 -26.18
N SER A 185 26.87 3.01 -25.73
CA SER A 185 27.58 3.48 -24.55
C SER A 185 28.36 4.77 -24.85
N PHE A 186 28.91 4.90 -26.06
CA PHE A 186 29.67 6.06 -26.53
C PHE A 186 28.78 7.22 -26.99
N LEU A 187 27.64 6.95 -27.62
CA LEU A 187 26.60 7.91 -27.99
C LEU A 187 25.50 8.04 -26.92
N ARG A 188 25.73 7.52 -25.72
CA ARG A 188 25.07 8.00 -24.50
C ARG A 188 25.89 9.19 -24.00
N PRO A 189 25.65 10.43 -24.47
CA PRO A 189 26.05 11.56 -23.64
C PRO A 189 25.19 11.49 -22.39
N ASP A 190 25.83 11.68 -21.23
CA ASP A 190 25.33 12.33 -20.02
C ASP A 190 23.89 12.87 -20.13
N MET A 191 22.93 11.95 -20.22
CA MET A 191 21.51 12.25 -20.27
C MET A 191 21.01 12.69 -18.88
N MET A 192 21.91 12.68 -17.89
CA MET A 192 21.79 13.28 -16.57
C MET A 192 22.22 14.75 -16.51
N ARG A 193 22.90 15.33 -17.52
CA ARG A 193 23.30 16.75 -17.49
C ARG A 193 22.47 17.67 -18.39
N ARG A 194 21.87 17.13 -19.46
CA ARG A 194 21.06 17.92 -20.40
C ARG A 194 19.66 18.31 -19.88
N ASN A 195 19.20 17.72 -18.77
CA ASN A 195 17.98 18.10 -18.05
C ASN A 195 18.28 18.90 -16.76
N GLY A 196 19.44 19.56 -16.69
CA GLY A 196 20.03 19.95 -15.40
C GLY A 196 20.55 18.71 -14.69
N GLY A 197 21.72 18.80 -14.04
CA GLY A 197 22.21 17.73 -13.18
C GLY A 197 21.17 17.32 -12.13
N PRO A 198 21.35 16.19 -11.41
CA PRO A 198 20.51 15.89 -10.26
C PRO A 198 20.50 17.11 -9.34
N GLN A 199 19.32 17.71 -9.16
CA GLN A 199 19.17 19.01 -8.51
C GLN A 199 19.77 18.89 -7.10
N PRO A 200 20.71 19.77 -6.70
CA PRO A 200 21.23 19.78 -5.34
C PRO A 200 20.09 20.04 -4.36
N VAL A 201 19.89 19.10 -3.43
CA VAL A 201 18.85 19.19 -2.41
C VAL A 201 19.41 19.18 -1.00
N GLY A 202 18.89 20.07 -0.16
CA GLY A 202 19.07 20.00 1.28
C GLY A 202 18.00 19.09 1.89
N ILE A 203 18.32 18.39 2.97
CA ILE A 203 17.34 17.61 3.73
C ILE A 203 17.19 18.23 5.12
N PHE A 204 15.99 18.65 5.49
CA PHE A 204 15.73 19.19 6.82
C PHE A 204 15.24 18.07 7.74
N GLY A 205 15.99 17.81 8.80
CA GLY A 205 15.89 16.66 9.69
C GLY A 205 17.00 15.66 9.42
N ALA A 206 18.04 15.67 10.27
CA ALA A 206 19.20 14.78 10.15
C ALA A 206 19.03 13.45 10.90
N GLY A 207 17.81 13.15 11.36
CA GLY A 207 17.45 11.88 11.98
C GLY A 207 17.35 10.72 10.98
N GLU A 208 16.82 9.58 11.45
CA GLU A 208 16.75 8.35 10.66
C GLU A 208 15.97 8.51 9.35
N ALA A 209 14.82 9.19 9.37
CA ALA A 209 14.03 9.47 8.17
C ALA A 209 14.82 10.30 7.14
N GLY A 210 15.65 11.24 7.59
CA GLY A 210 16.53 12.03 6.74
C GLY A 210 17.66 11.20 6.13
N ALA A 211 18.29 10.34 6.92
CA ALA A 211 19.35 9.44 6.45
C ALA A 211 18.82 8.45 5.39
N GLN A 212 17.63 7.86 5.62
CA GLN A 212 16.98 6.97 4.66
C GLN A 212 16.58 7.70 3.37
N LEU A 213 16.06 8.93 3.49
CA LEU A 213 15.76 9.76 2.33
C LEU A 213 17.03 10.08 1.52
N ALA A 214 18.14 10.45 2.17
CA ALA A 214 19.41 10.72 1.50
C ALA A 214 19.91 9.49 0.72
N ALA A 215 19.79 8.30 1.29
CA ALA A 215 20.15 7.05 0.61
C ALA A 215 19.24 6.80 -0.61
N ALA A 216 17.92 7.00 -0.48
CA ALA A 216 16.97 6.80 -1.56
C ALA A 216 17.16 7.80 -2.72
N LEU A 217 17.43 9.08 -2.42
CA LEU A 217 17.63 10.12 -3.44
C LEU A 217 18.89 9.87 -4.29
N ARG A 218 19.96 9.33 -3.67
CA ARG A 218 21.18 8.93 -4.38
C ARG A 218 20.92 7.83 -5.42
N THR A 219 19.93 6.96 -5.18
CA THR A 219 19.56 5.86 -6.09
C THR A 219 18.63 6.32 -7.22
N GLU A 220 17.71 7.25 -6.97
CA GLU A 220 16.75 7.75 -7.98
C GLU A 220 17.44 8.56 -9.09
N GLY A 221 18.54 9.26 -8.76
CA GLY A 221 19.35 10.01 -9.73
C GLY A 221 18.70 11.31 -10.24
N LYS A 222 17.51 11.67 -9.72
CA LYS A 222 16.81 12.94 -10.00
C LYS A 222 17.25 14.08 -9.06
N TYR A 223 17.59 13.75 -7.81
CA TYR A 223 18.01 14.69 -6.77
C TYR A 223 19.39 14.29 -6.22
N ARG A 224 20.25 15.28 -5.94
CA ARG A 224 21.56 15.06 -5.32
C ARG A 224 21.54 15.62 -3.90
N PRO A 225 21.40 14.80 -2.85
CA PRO A 225 21.44 15.32 -1.49
C PRO A 225 22.84 15.81 -1.16
N VAL A 226 22.96 17.08 -0.73
CA VAL A 226 24.25 17.77 -0.49
C VAL A 226 24.53 18.00 0.99
N CYS A 227 23.50 18.28 1.79
CA CYS A 227 23.65 18.49 3.23
C CYS A 227 22.35 18.22 4.00
N PHE A 228 22.50 18.12 5.32
CA PHE A 228 21.39 18.11 6.25
C PHE A 228 21.27 19.44 6.99
N PHE A 229 20.05 19.80 7.37
CA PHE A 229 19.75 20.87 8.32
C PHE A 229 19.05 20.28 9.54
N ASP A 230 19.50 20.62 10.75
CA ASP A 230 18.87 20.16 12.00
C ASP A 230 18.97 21.25 13.09
N ASP A 231 18.06 21.23 14.05
CA ASP A 231 18.04 22.19 15.16
C ASP A 231 18.93 21.75 16.32
N LYS A 232 19.36 20.49 16.35
CA LYS A 232 20.23 19.98 17.42
C LYS A 232 21.65 20.50 17.21
N HIS A 233 22.09 21.38 18.12
CA HIS A 233 23.47 21.89 18.13
C HIS A 233 24.52 20.78 18.15
N GLU A 234 24.24 19.65 18.81
CA GLU A 234 25.13 18.47 18.88
C GLU A 234 25.44 17.85 17.50
N LEU A 235 24.51 17.99 16.54
CA LEU A 235 24.68 17.43 15.19
C LEU A 235 25.41 18.40 14.26
N ASN A 236 25.57 19.67 14.63
CA ASN A 236 26.21 20.68 13.79
C ASN A 236 27.65 20.27 13.42
N ASN A 237 28.01 20.42 12.15
CA ASN A 237 29.27 19.98 11.54
C ASN A 237 29.57 18.47 11.62
N ARG A 238 28.67 17.62 12.14
CA ARG A 238 28.82 16.16 12.06
C ARG A 238 28.43 15.65 10.68
N SER A 239 28.87 14.43 10.36
CA SER A 239 28.48 13.76 9.10
C SER A 239 27.47 12.64 9.35
N ILE A 240 26.36 12.68 8.63
CA ILE A 240 25.32 11.64 8.64
C ILE A 240 25.12 11.16 7.21
N ALA A 241 25.12 9.84 7.00
CA ALA A 241 25.08 9.23 5.67
C ALA A 241 26.13 9.78 4.67
N GLY A 242 27.27 10.28 5.17
CA GLY A 242 28.32 10.90 4.36
C GLY A 242 28.03 12.34 3.90
N LEU A 243 27.01 13.00 4.45
CA LEU A 243 26.69 14.42 4.22
C LEU A 243 26.92 15.22 5.51
N ARG A 244 27.37 16.47 5.41
CA ARG A 244 27.49 17.34 6.59
C ARG A 244 26.12 17.83 7.05
N VAL A 245 25.96 17.92 8.37
CA VAL A 245 24.79 18.50 9.02
C VAL A 245 25.13 19.94 9.44
N PHE A 246 24.29 20.88 9.04
CA PHE A 246 24.38 22.28 9.46
C PHE A 246 23.23 22.60 10.41
N HIS A 247 23.50 23.47 11.37
CA HIS A 247 22.44 24.01 12.22
C HIS A 247 21.43 24.82 11.39
N SER A 248 20.14 24.76 11.73
CA SER A 248 19.05 25.43 11.01
C SER A 248 19.23 26.96 10.87
N SER A 249 19.92 27.60 11.81
CA SER A 249 20.26 29.03 11.72
C SER A 249 21.18 29.39 10.54
N LYS A 250 21.96 28.43 10.03
CA LYS A 250 22.86 28.64 8.87
C LYS A 250 22.20 28.33 7.53
N LEU A 251 20.90 27.99 7.51
CA LEU A 251 20.21 27.53 6.31
C LEU A 251 20.37 28.49 5.12
N ARG A 252 20.17 29.79 5.32
CA ARG A 252 20.28 30.79 4.25
C ARG A 252 21.70 30.91 3.68
N GLU A 253 22.72 30.85 4.54
CA GLU A 253 24.12 30.93 4.13
C GLU A 253 24.52 29.67 3.33
N THR A 254 24.20 28.49 3.88
CA THR A 254 24.54 27.19 3.29
C THR A 254 23.81 26.94 1.97
N VAL A 255 22.55 27.37 1.86
CA VAL A 255 21.77 27.31 0.61
C VAL A 255 22.50 28.04 -0.53
N ARG A 256 23.05 29.22 -0.26
CA ARG A 256 23.80 30.01 -1.26
C ARG A 256 25.16 29.40 -1.58
N GLN A 257 25.90 28.96 -0.55
CA GLN A 257 27.23 28.35 -0.72
C GLN A 257 27.21 27.02 -1.49
N LEU A 258 26.16 26.21 -1.29
CA LEU A 258 26.03 24.88 -1.90
C LEU A 258 25.06 24.84 -3.09
N ASP A 259 24.57 26.01 -3.54
CA ASP A 259 23.63 26.19 -4.66
C ASP A 259 22.38 25.30 -4.55
N ILE A 260 21.74 25.28 -3.38
CA ILE A 260 20.61 24.37 -3.08
C ILE A 260 19.31 24.95 -3.61
N GLY A 261 18.74 24.33 -4.66
CA GLY A 261 17.48 24.76 -5.27
C GLY A 261 16.20 24.13 -4.68
N LEU A 262 16.32 23.14 -3.78
CA LEU A 262 15.18 22.48 -3.13
C LEU A 262 15.58 21.95 -1.75
N VAL A 263 14.74 22.13 -0.73
CA VAL A 263 14.88 21.47 0.57
C VAL A 263 13.73 20.50 0.81
N ILE A 264 14.04 19.28 1.22
CA ILE A 264 13.05 18.24 1.52
C ILE A 264 12.92 18.06 3.03
N LEU A 265 11.70 18.22 3.54
CA LEU A 265 11.36 18.01 4.95
C LEU A 265 11.29 16.50 5.25
N ALA A 266 12.20 16.02 6.09
CA ALA A 266 12.29 14.64 6.58
C ALA A 266 12.02 14.55 8.10
N LEU A 267 10.98 15.26 8.55
CA LEU A 267 10.54 15.31 9.96
C LEU A 267 9.08 14.84 10.08
N PRO A 268 8.79 13.54 9.88
CA PRO A 268 7.41 13.01 9.89
C PRO A 268 6.71 13.15 11.25
N ASP A 269 7.45 13.15 12.35
CA ASP A 269 6.91 13.22 13.72
C ASP A 269 6.94 14.63 14.32
N ALA A 270 7.42 15.64 13.60
CA ALA A 270 7.45 17.00 14.11
C ALA A 270 6.02 17.58 14.21
N PRO A 271 5.68 18.30 15.31
CA PRO A 271 4.41 18.98 15.45
C PRO A 271 4.11 19.91 14.26
N THR A 272 2.85 20.05 13.86
CA THR A 272 2.43 20.89 12.72
C THR A 272 3.03 22.29 12.78
N ARG A 273 2.99 22.94 13.95
CA ARG A 273 3.55 24.28 14.17
C ARG A 273 5.05 24.33 13.85
N ARG A 274 5.81 23.30 14.25
CA ARG A 274 7.26 23.22 13.95
C ARG A 274 7.50 23.01 12.46
N ARG A 275 6.73 22.13 11.81
CA ARG A 275 6.84 21.89 10.36
C ARG A 275 6.58 23.17 9.56
N LEU A 276 5.55 23.94 9.94
CA LEU A 276 5.24 25.23 9.32
C LEU A 276 6.39 26.24 9.48
N CYS A 277 6.93 26.39 10.69
CA CYS A 277 8.07 27.26 10.97
C CYS A 277 9.30 26.90 10.11
N ILE A 278 9.59 25.60 9.97
CA ILE A 278 10.71 25.14 9.14
C ILE A 278 10.45 25.43 7.65
N ILE A 279 9.25 25.15 7.14
CA ILE A 279 8.87 25.43 5.75
C ILE A 279 9.02 26.93 5.45
N GLN A 280 8.62 27.78 6.39
CA GLN A 280 8.81 29.23 6.29
C GLN A 280 10.29 29.60 6.20
N SER A 281 11.13 29.06 7.09
CA SER A 281 12.58 29.33 7.07
C SER A 281 13.26 28.91 5.76
N ILE A 282 12.81 27.81 5.15
CA ILE A 282 13.31 27.33 3.84
C ILE A 282 12.93 28.32 2.73
N ARG A 283 11.71 28.86 2.77
CA ARG A 283 11.22 29.81 1.76
C ARG A 283 11.85 31.19 1.90
N GLU A 284 12.05 31.65 3.13
CA GLU A 284 12.79 32.89 3.40
C GLU A 284 14.24 32.80 2.92
N ALA A 285 14.79 31.59 2.74
CA ALA A 285 16.09 31.38 2.10
C ALA A 285 16.04 31.38 0.57
N GLY A 286 14.86 31.52 -0.05
CA GLY A 286 14.67 31.59 -1.51
C GLY A 286 14.53 30.23 -2.19
N VAL A 287 14.19 29.17 -1.45
CA VAL A 287 14.22 27.78 -1.95
C VAL A 287 12.86 27.10 -1.83
N ALA A 288 12.54 26.22 -2.79
CA ALA A 288 11.33 25.40 -2.73
C ALA A 288 11.39 24.39 -1.56
N ALA A 289 10.24 24.12 -0.94
CA ALA A 289 10.08 23.10 0.09
C ALA A 289 9.22 21.94 -0.42
N LYS A 290 9.69 20.70 -0.28
CA LYS A 290 8.88 19.49 -0.50
C LYS A 290 8.86 18.65 0.76
N THR A 291 7.90 17.73 0.89
CA THR A 291 7.80 16.86 2.07
C THR A 291 7.97 15.40 1.67
N LEU A 292 8.51 14.62 2.60
CA LEU A 292 8.57 13.18 2.48
C LEU A 292 7.14 12.61 2.45
N GLY A 293 6.85 11.79 1.45
CA GLY A 293 5.64 10.96 1.39
C GLY A 293 5.58 9.97 2.55
N ALA A 294 4.43 9.31 2.74
CA ALA A 294 4.36 8.19 3.67
C ALA A 294 5.44 7.16 3.26
N LEU A 295 6.33 6.84 4.20
CA LEU A 295 7.54 6.05 4.04
C LEU A 295 7.25 4.55 3.87
N VAL A 296 6.16 4.24 3.17
CA VAL A 296 5.75 2.89 2.84
C VAL A 296 6.51 2.52 1.57
N ASP A 297 7.46 1.59 1.70
CA ASP A 297 8.23 0.94 0.62
C ASP A 297 9.58 1.55 0.20
N LEU A 298 10.45 1.94 1.15
CA LEU A 298 11.86 2.29 0.84
C LEU A 298 12.89 1.19 1.12
N THR A 299 12.47 -0.03 1.47
CA THR A 299 13.41 -1.14 1.66
C THR A 299 13.76 -1.88 0.37
N ASP A 300 13.16 -1.48 -0.76
CA ASP A 300 13.46 -2.00 -2.09
C ASP A 300 14.33 -1.06 -2.89
N GLU A 301 15.40 -1.60 -3.48
CA GLU A 301 16.38 -0.88 -4.33
C GLU A 301 15.80 -0.31 -5.65
N LYS A 302 14.48 -0.14 -5.75
CA LYS A 302 13.86 0.73 -6.76
C LYS A 302 13.06 1.81 -6.05
N ALA A 303 13.65 3.01 -6.05
CA ALA A 303 13.02 4.24 -5.57
C ALA A 303 11.56 4.32 -6.10
N PRO A 304 10.55 4.37 -5.22
CA PRO A 304 9.18 4.62 -5.64
C PRO A 304 9.13 5.99 -6.32
N ALA A 305 8.66 6.04 -7.56
CA ALA A 305 8.23 7.30 -8.13
C ALA A 305 7.20 7.95 -7.17
N GLY A 306 7.50 9.14 -6.65
CA GLY A 306 6.62 9.89 -5.74
C GLY A 306 7.03 9.91 -4.26
N LEU A 307 8.26 9.51 -3.91
CA LEU A 307 8.78 9.60 -2.53
C LEU A 307 8.78 11.03 -1.98
N VAL A 308 9.05 11.97 -2.87
CA VAL A 308 9.02 13.40 -2.60
C VAL A 308 7.76 13.94 -3.24
N ARG A 309 6.83 14.44 -2.41
CA ARG A 309 5.57 15.03 -2.87
C ARG A 309 5.45 16.47 -2.41
N ASP A 310 4.59 17.20 -3.11
CA ASP A 310 4.25 18.55 -2.69
C ASP A 310 3.47 18.50 -1.37
N LEU A 311 3.64 19.55 -0.57
CA LEU A 311 2.92 19.72 0.69
C LEU A 311 1.43 19.84 0.40
N ARG A 312 0.61 18.98 1.01
CA ARG A 312 -0.85 19.07 0.92
C ARG A 312 -1.44 19.58 2.23
N ILE A 313 -2.61 20.21 2.16
CA ILE A 313 -3.29 20.80 3.32
C ILE A 313 -3.66 19.74 4.35
N GLU A 314 -4.00 18.54 3.92
CA GLU A 314 -4.38 17.44 4.82
C GLU A 314 -3.23 17.05 5.76
N ASP A 315 -1.97 17.25 5.34
CA ASP A 315 -0.78 16.94 6.14
C ASP A 315 -0.57 17.92 7.30
N LEU A 316 -1.18 19.10 7.20
CA LEU A 316 -1.06 20.18 8.18
C LEU A 316 -2.21 20.15 9.18
N LEU A 317 -3.33 19.54 8.83
CA LEU A 317 -4.45 19.33 9.75
C LEU A 317 -4.14 18.26 10.81
N GLY A 318 -2.99 17.59 10.75
CA GLY A 318 -2.42 16.79 11.85
C GLY A 318 -3.19 15.51 12.19
N ARG A 319 -4.20 15.14 11.40
CA ARG A 319 -5.08 14.00 11.68
C ARG A 319 -4.61 12.73 10.97
N ARG A 320 -4.49 11.65 11.73
CA ARG A 320 -4.19 10.30 11.21
C ARG A 320 -5.52 9.54 11.03
N PRO A 321 -5.81 8.98 9.85
CA PRO A 321 -7.05 8.23 9.62
C PRO A 321 -7.12 6.98 10.52
N VAL A 322 -8.30 6.67 11.01
CA VAL A 322 -8.56 5.49 11.86
C VAL A 322 -8.65 4.23 10.99
N PRO A 323 -7.89 3.16 11.28
CA PRO A 323 -7.94 1.93 10.48
C PRO A 323 -9.27 1.17 10.65
N PRO A 324 -9.72 0.39 9.64
CA PRO A 324 -10.99 -0.32 9.70
C PRO A 324 -10.92 -1.51 10.65
N VAL A 325 -11.96 -1.71 11.45
CA VAL A 325 -12.17 -2.91 12.25
C VAL A 325 -12.56 -4.06 11.30
N PRO A 326 -11.74 -5.12 11.15
CA PRO A 326 -11.94 -6.13 10.11
C PRO A 326 -13.27 -6.88 10.20
N SER A 327 -13.79 -7.09 11.42
CA SER A 327 -15.06 -7.79 11.66
C SER A 327 -16.27 -7.01 11.13
N LEU A 328 -16.27 -5.68 11.25
CA LEU A 328 -17.38 -4.83 10.83
C LEU A 328 -17.29 -4.45 9.35
N PHE A 329 -16.08 -4.19 8.85
CA PHE A 329 -15.88 -3.61 7.52
C PHE A 329 -16.34 -4.52 6.38
N GLY A 330 -16.28 -5.84 6.57
CA GLY A 330 -16.69 -6.84 5.56
C GLY A 330 -18.16 -7.26 5.61
N GLN A 331 -18.85 -7.06 6.74
CA GLN A 331 -20.07 -7.78 7.08
C GLN A 331 -21.26 -7.48 6.15
N CYS A 332 -21.39 -6.22 5.72
CA CYS A 332 -22.46 -5.77 4.81
C CYS A 332 -22.04 -5.74 3.34
N ILE A 333 -20.82 -6.18 2.99
CA ILE A 333 -20.25 -5.98 1.65
C ILE A 333 -19.72 -7.28 1.04
N ARG A 334 -18.93 -8.06 1.78
CA ARG A 334 -18.19 -9.19 1.21
C ARG A 334 -19.15 -10.24 0.66
N GLY A 335 -19.00 -10.56 -0.63
CA GLY A 335 -19.85 -11.53 -1.32
C GLY A 335 -21.31 -11.10 -1.50
N LYS A 336 -21.66 -9.84 -1.21
CA LYS A 336 -23.03 -9.30 -1.34
C LYS A 336 -23.20 -8.45 -2.58
N THR A 337 -24.44 -8.27 -3.00
CA THR A 337 -24.84 -7.29 -4.02
C THR A 337 -25.12 -5.95 -3.34
N VAL A 338 -24.33 -4.93 -3.64
CA VAL A 338 -24.38 -3.63 -2.98
C VAL A 338 -24.82 -2.55 -3.97
N LEU A 339 -25.73 -1.67 -3.56
CA LEU A 339 -26.13 -0.47 -4.29
C LEU A 339 -25.62 0.77 -3.57
N VAL A 340 -24.96 1.67 -4.31
CA VAL A 340 -24.61 3.01 -3.86
C VAL A 340 -25.39 4.02 -4.69
N THR A 341 -26.21 4.85 -4.04
CA THR A 341 -26.87 5.98 -4.71
C THR A 341 -26.04 7.25 -4.54
N GLY A 342 -26.01 8.14 -5.52
CA GLY A 342 -25.09 9.28 -5.49
C GLY A 342 -23.64 8.81 -5.64
N ALA A 343 -23.44 7.74 -6.41
CA ALA A 343 -22.18 7.02 -6.54
C ALA A 343 -21.02 7.87 -7.10
N GLY A 344 -21.32 8.94 -7.82
CA GLY A 344 -20.32 9.87 -8.34
C GLY A 344 -20.01 11.05 -7.39
N GLY A 345 -20.76 11.21 -6.31
CA GLY A 345 -20.52 12.25 -5.30
C GLY A 345 -19.26 12.00 -4.47
N SER A 346 -18.77 13.01 -3.71
CA SER A 346 -17.52 12.89 -2.95
C SER A 346 -17.50 11.72 -1.95
N ILE A 347 -18.61 11.47 -1.24
CA ILE A 347 -18.73 10.34 -0.30
C ILE A 347 -19.13 9.06 -1.04
N GLY A 348 -20.05 9.14 -2.00
CA GLY A 348 -20.52 7.97 -2.75
C GLY A 348 -19.40 7.31 -3.55
N SER A 349 -18.55 8.08 -4.22
CA SER A 349 -17.41 7.56 -4.98
C SER A 349 -16.42 6.86 -4.07
N GLU A 350 -16.12 7.43 -2.91
CA GLU A 350 -15.25 6.79 -1.93
C GLU A 350 -15.88 5.52 -1.34
N LEU A 351 -17.18 5.53 -1.02
CA LEU A 351 -17.88 4.31 -0.61
C LEU A 351 -17.73 3.22 -1.68
N CYS A 352 -17.85 3.55 -2.97
CA CYS A 352 -17.63 2.61 -4.05
C CYS A 352 -16.20 2.04 -4.05
N ARG A 353 -15.17 2.89 -3.85
CA ARG A 353 -13.76 2.43 -3.74
C ARG A 353 -13.56 1.46 -2.59
N GLN A 354 -14.07 1.83 -1.40
CA GLN A 354 -13.94 1.05 -0.18
C GLN A 354 -14.69 -0.29 -0.32
N ILE A 355 -15.93 -0.27 -0.81
CA ILE A 355 -16.74 -1.46 -1.10
C ILE A 355 -15.98 -2.39 -2.04
N MET A 356 -15.47 -1.89 -3.17
CA MET A 356 -14.73 -2.69 -4.14
C MET A 356 -13.47 -3.33 -3.55
N SER A 357 -12.79 -2.66 -2.62
CA SER A 357 -11.59 -3.19 -1.96
C SER A 357 -11.85 -4.41 -1.08
N VAL A 358 -13.09 -4.57 -0.59
CA VAL A 358 -13.53 -5.65 0.32
C VAL A 358 -13.99 -6.90 -0.43
N GLY A 359 -14.34 -6.76 -1.72
CA GLY A 359 -14.77 -7.84 -2.61
C GLY A 359 -16.28 -8.11 -2.54
N PRO A 360 -17.13 -7.23 -3.09
CA PRO A 360 -18.55 -7.49 -3.23
C PRO A 360 -18.77 -8.54 -4.33
N ARG A 361 -19.93 -9.21 -4.32
CA ARG A 361 -20.35 -10.04 -5.46
C ARG A 361 -20.61 -9.17 -6.68
N ARG A 362 -21.26 -8.02 -6.45
CA ARG A 362 -21.62 -7.04 -7.47
C ARG A 362 -21.81 -5.66 -6.84
N LEU A 363 -21.45 -4.61 -7.58
CA LEU A 363 -21.67 -3.22 -7.17
C LEU A 363 -22.55 -2.49 -8.19
N HIS A 364 -23.69 -1.98 -7.74
CA HIS A 364 -24.58 -1.11 -8.50
C HIS A 364 -24.27 0.36 -8.18
N LEU A 365 -24.05 1.16 -9.22
CA LEU A 365 -23.81 2.59 -9.15
C LEU A 365 -25.05 3.31 -9.68
N LEU A 366 -25.80 4.00 -8.80
CA LEU A 366 -26.93 4.84 -9.21
C LEU A 366 -26.56 6.31 -9.02
N GLU A 367 -26.61 7.09 -10.10
CA GLU A 367 -26.26 8.50 -10.10
C GLU A 367 -27.05 9.24 -11.18
N HIS A 368 -27.46 10.49 -10.91
CA HIS A 368 -28.20 11.30 -11.87
C HIS A 368 -27.30 12.11 -12.80
N SER A 369 -26.05 12.33 -12.38
CA SER A 369 -25.04 13.06 -13.13
C SER A 369 -24.23 12.08 -13.98
N GLU A 370 -24.43 12.15 -15.29
CA GLU A 370 -23.71 11.32 -16.25
C GLU A 370 -22.19 11.43 -16.08
N PHE A 371 -21.66 12.66 -15.98
CA PHE A 371 -20.22 12.88 -15.83
C PHE A 371 -19.66 12.24 -14.56
N ALA A 372 -20.34 12.41 -13.42
CA ALA A 372 -19.89 11.85 -12.15
C ALA A 372 -19.93 10.32 -12.18
N LEU A 373 -20.98 9.75 -12.78
CA LEU A 373 -21.16 8.30 -12.96
C LEU A 373 -20.10 7.69 -13.87
N TYR A 374 -19.85 8.31 -15.02
CA TYR A 374 -18.81 7.90 -15.97
C TYR A 374 -17.42 7.93 -15.31
N SER A 375 -17.12 9.01 -14.57
CA SER A 375 -15.82 9.19 -13.92
C SER A 375 -15.54 8.08 -12.91
N ILE A 376 -16.51 7.76 -12.04
CA ILE A 376 -16.32 6.70 -11.05
C ILE A 376 -16.29 5.32 -11.69
N GLU A 377 -17.10 5.06 -12.72
CA GLU A 377 -17.07 3.79 -13.45
C GLU A 377 -15.70 3.53 -14.08
N GLN A 378 -15.17 4.52 -14.81
CA GLN A 378 -13.89 4.40 -15.51
C GLN A 378 -12.77 4.08 -14.52
N GLU A 379 -12.74 4.77 -13.39
CA GLU A 379 -11.73 4.57 -12.35
C GLU A 379 -11.82 3.18 -11.70
N LEU A 380 -13.03 2.74 -11.37
CA LEU A 380 -13.23 1.41 -10.77
C LEU A 380 -12.92 0.29 -11.76
N ARG A 381 -13.29 0.42 -13.04
CA ARG A 381 -12.94 -0.57 -14.08
C ARG A 381 -11.45 -0.65 -14.34
N ALA A 382 -10.74 0.48 -14.32
CA ALA A 382 -9.29 0.50 -14.45
C ALA A 382 -8.59 -0.23 -13.29
N SER A 383 -9.12 -0.06 -12.07
CA SER A 383 -8.55 -0.66 -10.85
C SER A 383 -8.99 -2.11 -10.63
N TYR A 384 -10.19 -2.49 -11.11
CA TYR A 384 -10.81 -3.80 -10.91
C TYR A 384 -11.41 -4.36 -12.22
N PRO A 385 -10.59 -4.77 -13.21
CA PRO A 385 -11.08 -5.13 -14.55
C PRO A 385 -12.03 -6.33 -14.63
N ARG A 386 -12.03 -7.19 -13.60
CA ARG A 386 -12.84 -8.42 -13.54
C ARG A 386 -14.06 -8.33 -12.63
N ALA A 387 -14.28 -7.18 -12.00
CA ALA A 387 -15.40 -7.01 -11.08
C ALA A 387 -16.72 -6.76 -11.82
N ASP A 388 -17.82 -7.27 -11.25
CA ASP A 388 -19.16 -7.05 -11.77
C ASP A 388 -19.70 -5.70 -11.27
N ILE A 389 -19.65 -4.69 -12.15
CA ILE A 389 -20.10 -3.32 -11.89
C ILE A 389 -21.27 -3.02 -12.82
N ARG A 390 -22.41 -2.63 -12.24
CA ARG A 390 -23.63 -2.24 -12.95
C ARG A 390 -23.89 -0.75 -12.75
N VAL A 391 -24.15 -0.06 -13.86
CA VAL A 391 -24.25 1.40 -13.89
C VAL A 391 -25.68 1.79 -14.26
N HIS A 392 -26.27 2.67 -13.45
CA HIS A 392 -27.66 3.11 -13.56
C HIS A 392 -27.69 4.64 -13.57
N LEU A 393 -27.99 5.23 -14.73
CA LEU A 393 -28.18 6.67 -14.85
C LEU A 393 -29.63 7.01 -14.51
N GLY A 394 -29.84 7.76 -13.42
CA GLY A 394 -31.19 8.17 -13.02
C GLY A 394 -31.26 8.80 -11.64
N SER A 395 -32.41 9.38 -11.33
CA SER A 395 -32.66 10.03 -10.04
C SER A 395 -33.31 9.05 -9.05
N VAL A 396 -32.89 9.13 -7.79
CA VAL A 396 -33.51 8.41 -6.66
C VAL A 396 -34.97 8.82 -6.43
N CYS A 397 -35.40 9.98 -6.94
CA CYS A 397 -36.79 10.42 -6.86
C CYS A 397 -37.72 9.69 -7.83
N VAL A 398 -37.18 8.95 -8.80
CA VAL A 398 -37.96 8.25 -9.82
C VAL A 398 -38.13 6.79 -9.38
N GLU A 399 -39.28 6.49 -8.79
CA GLU A 399 -39.59 5.16 -8.25
C GLU A 399 -39.34 4.01 -9.27
N PRO A 400 -39.76 4.09 -10.54
CA PRO A 400 -39.50 3.02 -11.50
C PRO A 400 -38.01 2.68 -11.69
N VAL A 401 -37.11 3.68 -11.60
CA VAL A 401 -35.65 3.48 -11.74
C VAL A 401 -35.09 2.78 -10.51
N VAL A 402 -35.52 3.19 -9.32
CA VAL A 402 -35.11 2.55 -8.07
C VAL A 402 -35.66 1.11 -8.01
N ALA A 403 -36.92 0.93 -8.40
CA ALA A 403 -37.59 -0.35 -8.42
C ALA A 403 -36.93 -1.35 -9.38
N SER A 404 -36.57 -0.93 -10.60
CA SER A 404 -35.87 -1.79 -11.55
C SER A 404 -34.46 -2.17 -11.05
N THR A 405 -33.76 -1.23 -10.41
CA THR A 405 -32.42 -1.46 -9.86
C THR A 405 -32.44 -2.48 -8.71
N LEU A 406 -33.39 -2.35 -7.78
CA LEU A 406 -33.51 -3.26 -6.63
C LEU A 406 -34.13 -4.61 -7.01
N GLY A 407 -35.12 -4.60 -7.93
CA GLY A 407 -35.89 -5.78 -8.31
C GLY A 407 -35.19 -6.72 -9.29
N ALA A 408 -34.31 -6.21 -10.17
CA ALA A 408 -33.67 -7.04 -11.20
C ALA A 408 -32.71 -8.10 -10.62
N GLU A 409 -32.01 -7.81 -9.52
CA GLU A 409 -30.88 -8.64 -9.07
C GLU A 409 -30.74 -8.82 -7.54
N ARG A 410 -31.83 -8.60 -6.78
CA ARG A 410 -31.91 -8.76 -5.31
C ARG A 410 -30.71 -8.14 -4.58
N VAL A 411 -30.76 -6.83 -4.40
CA VAL A 411 -29.74 -6.07 -3.65
C VAL A 411 -29.79 -6.40 -2.15
N ASP A 412 -28.64 -6.73 -1.56
CA ASP A 412 -28.53 -7.07 -0.13
C ASP A 412 -28.32 -5.82 0.74
N THR A 413 -27.57 -4.84 0.23
CA THR A 413 -27.17 -3.66 1.00
C THR A 413 -27.24 -2.39 0.16
N VAL A 414 -27.84 -1.34 0.70
CA VAL A 414 -27.97 -0.02 0.06
C VAL A 414 -27.23 1.01 0.92
N TYR A 415 -26.30 1.75 0.30
CA TYR A 415 -25.72 2.97 0.87
C TYR A 415 -26.29 4.19 0.13
N HIS A 416 -27.14 4.95 0.81
CA HIS A 416 -27.84 6.10 0.24
C HIS A 416 -27.09 7.42 0.47
N ALA A 417 -26.23 7.80 -0.48
CA ALA A 417 -25.44 9.03 -0.45
C ALA A 417 -25.93 10.15 -1.38
N ALA A 418 -27.04 9.96 -2.10
CA ALA A 418 -27.60 10.97 -3.00
C ALA A 418 -28.34 12.06 -2.19
N ALA A 419 -27.83 13.30 -2.23
CA ALA A 419 -28.46 14.46 -1.59
C ALA A 419 -27.90 15.78 -2.14
N TYR A 420 -28.71 16.85 -2.05
CA TYR A 420 -28.23 18.23 -2.18
C TYR A 420 -27.75 18.74 -0.83
N LYS A 421 -26.51 19.26 -0.80
CA LYS A 421 -25.80 19.63 0.44
C LYS A 421 -25.42 21.11 0.59
N HIS A 422 -25.46 21.90 -0.50
CA HIS A 422 -25.01 23.30 -0.46
C HIS A 422 -26.06 24.18 0.19
N VAL A 423 -25.84 24.62 1.43
CA VAL A 423 -26.80 25.43 2.20
C VAL A 423 -27.32 26.64 1.39
N PRO A 424 -26.48 27.53 0.82
CA PRO A 424 -27.01 28.71 0.13
C PRO A 424 -27.84 28.37 -1.11
N ILE A 425 -27.42 27.35 -1.87
CA ILE A 425 -28.14 26.92 -3.08
C ILE A 425 -29.48 26.30 -2.68
N VAL A 426 -29.49 25.46 -1.65
CA VAL A 426 -30.70 24.79 -1.18
C VAL A 426 -31.66 25.77 -0.50
N GLU A 427 -31.18 26.78 0.22
CA GLU A 427 -32.03 27.86 0.74
C GLU A 427 -32.73 28.61 -0.40
N GLY A 428 -31.99 28.99 -1.45
CA GLY A 428 -32.56 29.62 -2.63
C GLY A 428 -33.47 28.70 -3.46
N ASN A 429 -33.36 27.39 -3.28
CA ASN A 429 -34.08 26.36 -4.03
C ASN A 429 -34.75 25.35 -3.08
N ALA A 430 -35.45 25.86 -2.05
CA ALA A 430 -35.97 25.07 -0.94
C ALA A 430 -36.82 23.86 -1.40
N ILE A 431 -37.65 24.06 -2.43
CA ILE A 431 -38.53 23.02 -2.98
C ILE A 431 -37.71 21.88 -3.59
N GLU A 432 -36.68 22.18 -4.37
CA GLU A 432 -35.83 21.16 -5.00
C GLU A 432 -34.95 20.46 -3.97
N GLY A 433 -34.49 21.18 -2.95
CA GLY A 433 -33.83 20.59 -1.79
C GLY A 433 -34.71 19.58 -1.06
N ILE A 434 -35.95 19.96 -0.75
CA ILE A 434 -36.93 19.09 -0.09
C ILE A 434 -37.29 17.91 -0.99
N ARG A 435 -37.60 18.14 -2.28
CA ARG A 435 -37.92 17.06 -3.22
C ARG A 435 -36.80 16.04 -3.29
N ASN A 436 -35.56 16.47 -3.55
CA ASN A 436 -34.46 15.55 -3.71
C ASN A 436 -34.13 14.79 -2.41
N ASN A 437 -34.02 15.50 -1.28
CA ASN A 437 -33.57 14.89 -0.03
C ASN A 437 -34.69 14.11 0.68
N VAL A 438 -35.94 14.57 0.63
CA VAL A 438 -37.06 13.93 1.33
C VAL A 438 -37.71 12.86 0.47
N ILE A 439 -38.11 13.19 -0.77
CA ILE A 439 -38.80 12.22 -1.65
C ILE A 439 -37.83 11.14 -2.09
N GLY A 440 -36.60 11.50 -2.45
CA GLY A 440 -35.56 10.52 -2.82
C GLY A 440 -35.31 9.50 -1.71
N THR A 441 -35.18 9.96 -0.46
CA THR A 441 -35.02 9.05 0.69
C THR A 441 -36.27 8.19 0.92
N ARG A 442 -37.47 8.75 0.78
CA ARG A 442 -38.72 7.99 0.90
C ARG A 442 -38.81 6.87 -0.14
N VAL A 443 -38.54 7.17 -1.42
CA VAL A 443 -38.56 6.18 -2.50
C VAL A 443 -37.57 5.04 -2.22
N ILE A 444 -36.37 5.36 -1.75
CA ILE A 444 -35.37 4.35 -1.37
C ILE A 444 -35.86 3.50 -0.19
N ALA A 445 -36.46 4.10 0.84
CA ALA A 445 -36.97 3.39 2.00
C ALA A 445 -38.11 2.43 1.63
N ASP A 446 -39.12 2.94 0.92
CA ASP A 446 -40.29 2.17 0.49
C ASP A 446 -39.87 1.02 -0.44
N ALA A 447 -38.98 1.27 -1.39
CA ALA A 447 -38.49 0.24 -2.29
C ALA A 447 -37.60 -0.80 -1.57
N SER A 448 -36.79 -0.39 -0.58
CA SER A 448 -35.97 -1.31 0.22
C SER A 448 -36.83 -2.30 1.00
N ILE A 449 -37.96 -1.84 1.58
CA ILE A 449 -38.93 -2.71 2.24
C ILE A 449 -39.59 -3.66 1.22
N LYS A 450 -40.08 -3.10 0.10
CA LYS A 450 -40.80 -3.85 -0.94
C LYS A 450 -39.96 -5.00 -1.53
N TYR A 451 -38.66 -4.77 -1.76
CA TYR A 451 -37.76 -5.77 -2.34
C TYR A 451 -36.95 -6.55 -1.30
N GLY A 452 -37.18 -6.34 0.00
CA GLY A 452 -36.55 -7.12 1.07
C GLY A 452 -35.03 -6.93 1.17
N VAL A 453 -34.54 -5.70 1.02
CA VAL A 453 -33.13 -5.35 1.22
C VAL A 453 -32.75 -5.65 2.67
N GLY A 454 -31.59 -6.28 2.91
CA GLY A 454 -31.18 -6.65 4.27
C GLY A 454 -30.69 -5.45 5.10
N THR A 455 -29.95 -4.52 4.51
CA THR A 455 -29.41 -3.34 5.23
C THR A 455 -29.44 -2.09 4.36
N CYS A 456 -29.96 -0.99 4.90
CA CYS A 456 -30.05 0.29 4.21
C CYS A 456 -29.47 1.41 5.11
N VAL A 457 -28.42 2.09 4.62
CA VAL A 457 -27.67 3.09 5.38
C VAL A 457 -27.83 4.45 4.72
N LEU A 458 -28.39 5.42 5.44
CA LEU A 458 -28.52 6.81 5.02
C LEU A 458 -27.30 7.61 5.47
N ILE A 459 -26.67 8.32 4.54
CA ILE A 459 -25.66 9.33 4.88
C ILE A 459 -26.39 10.62 5.29
N SER A 460 -26.18 11.05 6.54
CA SER A 460 -26.71 12.28 7.12
C SER A 460 -25.58 13.27 7.45
N THR A 461 -25.91 14.39 8.10
CA THR A 461 -25.00 15.52 8.36
C THR A 461 -25.22 16.10 9.75
N ASP A 462 -24.17 16.66 10.33
CA ASP A 462 -24.21 17.55 11.51
C ASP A 462 -25.27 18.66 11.43
N LYS A 463 -25.52 19.19 10.23
CA LYS A 463 -26.53 20.24 9.99
C LYS A 463 -27.97 19.78 10.22
N ALA A 464 -28.21 18.48 10.36
CA ALA A 464 -29.52 17.93 10.74
C ALA A 464 -29.80 18.09 12.26
N VAL A 465 -28.78 18.37 13.07
CA VAL A 465 -28.94 18.65 14.51
C VAL A 465 -29.42 20.09 14.68
N ARG A 466 -30.61 20.24 15.29
CA ARG A 466 -31.29 21.54 15.53
C ARG A 466 -31.15 22.48 14.33
N PRO A 467 -31.75 22.12 13.18
CA PRO A 467 -31.46 22.77 11.92
C PRO A 467 -31.94 24.23 11.93
N THR A 468 -31.13 25.11 11.35
CA THR A 468 -31.45 26.54 11.14
C THR A 468 -31.62 26.89 9.67
N ASN A 469 -31.58 25.87 8.79
CA ASN A 469 -31.69 25.97 7.35
C ASN A 469 -32.47 24.76 6.79
N ILE A 470 -33.15 24.94 5.67
CA ILE A 470 -33.93 23.96 4.91
C ILE A 470 -33.08 22.76 4.51
N MET A 471 -31.80 22.95 4.14
CA MET A 471 -30.92 21.83 3.80
C MET A 471 -30.81 20.84 4.97
N GLY A 472 -30.43 21.34 6.15
CA GLY A 472 -30.34 20.54 7.37
C GLY A 472 -31.69 19.97 7.79
N ALA A 473 -32.76 20.77 7.72
CA ALA A 473 -34.10 20.31 8.05
C ALA A 473 -34.59 19.18 7.13
N SER A 474 -34.33 19.27 5.82
CA SER A 474 -34.66 18.21 4.86
C SER A 474 -33.94 16.90 5.18
N LYS A 475 -32.68 16.96 5.62
CA LYS A 475 -31.92 15.78 6.05
C LYS A 475 -32.42 15.22 7.39
N ARG A 476 -32.88 16.08 8.31
CA ARG A 476 -33.55 15.64 9.53
C ARG A 476 -34.86 14.90 9.22
N ILE A 477 -35.64 15.37 8.24
CA ILE A 477 -36.81 14.65 7.74
C ILE A 477 -36.42 13.30 7.11
N SER A 478 -35.31 13.24 6.35
CA SER A 478 -34.77 11.96 5.83
C SER A 478 -34.45 10.95 6.95
N GLU A 479 -33.90 11.42 8.08
CA GLU A 479 -33.66 10.58 9.26
C GLU A 479 -34.97 10.04 9.84
N LEU A 480 -35.98 10.90 10.03
CA LEU A 480 -37.29 10.50 10.52
C LEU A 480 -37.96 9.45 9.61
N ILE A 481 -37.80 9.60 8.28
CA ILE A 481 -38.31 8.62 7.31
C ILE A 481 -37.67 7.24 7.52
N PHE A 482 -36.34 7.18 7.71
CA PHE A 482 -35.65 5.91 7.95
C PHE A 482 -36.01 5.29 9.31
N GLN A 483 -36.23 6.10 10.35
CA GLN A 483 -36.72 5.62 11.65
C GLN A 483 -38.13 5.03 11.52
N ALA A 484 -39.04 5.72 10.85
CA ALA A 484 -40.39 5.24 10.60
C ALA A 484 -40.40 3.98 9.72
N ALA A 485 -39.54 3.92 8.69
CA ALA A 485 -39.38 2.75 7.84
C ALA A 485 -38.86 1.53 8.63
N ALA A 486 -37.96 1.74 9.59
CA ALA A 486 -37.49 0.66 10.48
C ALA A 486 -38.63 0.05 11.30
N GLN A 487 -39.55 0.87 11.81
CA GLN A 487 -40.73 0.41 12.54
C GLN A 487 -41.65 -0.44 11.64
N CYS A 488 -41.89 0.01 10.41
CA CYS A 488 -42.74 -0.71 9.45
C CYS A 488 -42.11 -2.00 8.92
N ALA A 489 -40.79 -2.05 8.77
CA ALA A 489 -40.09 -3.21 8.23
C ALA A 489 -40.12 -4.44 9.15
N GLY A 490 -40.45 -4.27 10.45
CA GLY A 490 -40.54 -5.35 11.42
C GLY A 490 -39.25 -6.19 11.51
N GLY A 491 -38.09 -5.56 11.32
CA GLY A 491 -36.78 -6.22 11.36
C GLY A 491 -36.33 -6.91 10.06
N ARG A 492 -37.15 -6.96 9.00
CA ARG A 492 -36.75 -7.55 7.70
C ARG A 492 -35.66 -6.73 7.00
N THR A 493 -35.77 -5.41 7.07
CA THR A 493 -34.79 -4.45 6.55
C THR A 493 -34.24 -3.63 7.69
N ARG A 494 -32.92 -3.64 7.88
CA ARG A 494 -32.26 -2.83 8.90
C ARG A 494 -31.91 -1.46 8.33
N PHE A 495 -32.66 -0.45 8.74
CA PHE A 495 -32.36 0.94 8.42
C PHE A 495 -31.40 1.54 9.45
N SER A 496 -30.46 2.36 9.00
CA SER A 496 -29.61 3.16 9.88
C SER A 496 -29.24 4.48 9.22
N MET A 497 -28.87 5.46 10.03
CA MET A 497 -28.45 6.77 9.57
C MET A 497 -27.11 7.13 10.22
N VAL A 498 -26.22 7.78 9.47
CA VAL A 498 -24.89 8.16 9.98
C VAL A 498 -24.68 9.67 9.78
N ARG A 499 -24.60 10.44 10.87
CA ARG A 499 -24.31 11.89 10.82
C ARG A 499 -22.81 12.10 10.65
N LEU A 500 -22.44 12.80 9.58
CA LEU A 500 -21.08 13.22 9.27
C LEU A 500 -20.90 14.71 9.52
N GLY A 501 -19.74 15.13 10.03
CA GLY A 501 -19.32 16.53 10.00
C GLY A 501 -18.73 16.93 8.65
N ASN A 502 -18.00 18.05 8.60
CA ASN A 502 -17.38 18.47 7.34
C ASN A 502 -16.29 17.48 6.90
N VAL A 503 -16.24 17.24 5.59
CA VAL A 503 -15.27 16.32 5.00
C VAL A 503 -14.32 17.09 4.08
N LEU A 504 -13.02 16.88 4.28
CA LEU A 504 -11.95 17.61 3.60
C LEU A 504 -11.98 17.40 2.09
N ALA A 505 -11.67 18.47 1.34
CA ALA A 505 -11.63 18.49 -0.12
C ALA A 505 -12.92 18.01 -0.82
N SER A 506 -14.07 17.98 -0.13
CA SER A 506 -15.33 17.66 -0.78
C SER A 506 -15.77 18.78 -1.74
N SER A 507 -16.56 18.43 -2.76
CA SER A 507 -16.99 19.38 -3.80
C SER A 507 -17.67 20.60 -3.17
N GLY A 508 -17.18 21.80 -3.53
CA GLY A 508 -17.71 23.09 -3.06
C GLY A 508 -17.40 23.44 -1.59
N SER A 509 -16.39 22.81 -0.99
CA SER A 509 -15.89 23.17 0.35
C SER A 509 -14.97 24.41 0.35
N VAL A 510 -14.63 24.90 1.55
CA VAL A 510 -13.82 26.11 1.76
C VAL A 510 -12.39 25.99 1.20
N ILE A 511 -11.79 24.79 1.25
CA ILE A 511 -10.41 24.57 0.81
C ILE A 511 -10.25 24.80 -0.71
N PRO A 512 -11.05 24.17 -1.60
CA PRO A 512 -11.02 24.49 -3.03
C PRO A 512 -11.40 25.94 -3.38
N ALA A 513 -12.15 26.62 -2.51
CA ALA A 513 -12.44 28.05 -2.69
C ALA A 513 -11.19 28.91 -2.40
N PHE A 514 -10.51 28.66 -1.28
CA PHE A 514 -9.26 29.33 -0.92
C PHE A 514 -8.14 29.04 -1.92
N GLN A 515 -8.01 27.80 -2.42
CA GLN A 515 -7.04 27.48 -3.48
C GLN A 515 -7.25 28.35 -4.72
N ARG A 516 -8.48 28.45 -5.23
CA ARG A 516 -8.79 29.29 -6.38
C ARG A 516 -8.56 30.77 -6.12
N GLN A 517 -8.92 31.27 -4.94
CA GLN A 517 -8.70 32.67 -4.55
C GLN A 517 -7.21 33.01 -4.48
N ILE A 518 -6.39 32.11 -3.94
CA ILE A 518 -4.93 32.24 -3.90
C ILE A 518 -4.35 32.22 -5.31
N GLU A 519 -4.77 31.27 -6.15
CA GLU A 519 -4.30 31.14 -7.54
C GLU A 519 -4.67 32.36 -8.39
N SER A 520 -5.81 33.01 -8.10
CA SER A 520 -6.23 34.25 -8.76
C SER A 520 -5.62 35.52 -8.16
N GLY A 521 -4.80 35.42 -7.11
CA GLY A 521 -4.27 36.59 -6.38
C GLY A 521 -5.34 37.44 -5.69
N GLY A 522 -6.53 36.88 -5.46
CA GLY A 522 -7.68 37.58 -4.87
C GLY A 522 -7.70 37.46 -3.35
N PRO A 523 -8.45 38.32 -2.64
CA PRO A 523 -8.57 38.24 -1.18
C PRO A 523 -9.21 36.92 -0.76
N LEU A 524 -8.70 36.31 0.31
CA LEU A 524 -9.34 35.16 0.92
C LEU A 524 -10.59 35.61 1.66
N THR A 525 -11.75 35.02 1.33
CA THR A 525 -13.02 35.44 1.93
C THR A 525 -13.45 34.51 3.05
N ILE A 526 -13.50 35.04 4.27
CA ILE A 526 -13.92 34.31 5.47
C ILE A 526 -15.24 34.91 5.96
N THR A 527 -16.19 34.08 6.35
CA THR A 527 -17.51 34.56 6.76
C THR A 527 -17.48 35.21 8.14
N HIS A 528 -16.72 34.67 9.10
CA HIS A 528 -16.52 35.27 10.43
C HIS A 528 -15.15 34.88 11.02
N PRO A 529 -14.48 35.76 11.79
CA PRO A 529 -13.16 35.47 12.39
C PRO A 529 -13.15 34.23 13.30
N ASP A 530 -14.21 34.05 14.09
CA ASP A 530 -14.33 32.94 15.04
C ASP A 530 -15.01 31.68 14.50
N ILE A 531 -15.20 31.58 13.19
CA ILE A 531 -15.86 30.42 12.60
C ILE A 531 -14.98 29.17 12.69
N ILE A 532 -15.49 28.10 13.29
CA ILE A 532 -14.79 26.81 13.43
C ILE A 532 -15.58 25.69 12.77
N ARG A 533 -14.86 24.68 12.26
CA ARG A 533 -15.45 23.49 11.65
C ARG A 533 -14.68 22.24 12.03
N TYR A 534 -15.40 21.12 12.14
CA TYR A 534 -14.83 19.81 12.39
C TYR A 534 -14.56 19.10 11.06
N PHE A 535 -13.35 18.57 10.85
CA PHE A 535 -12.93 18.04 9.55
C PHE A 535 -12.47 16.59 9.60
N MET A 536 -13.07 15.71 8.82
CA MET A 536 -12.62 14.33 8.62
C MET A 536 -12.13 14.11 7.18
N LEU A 537 -11.28 13.11 6.94
CA LEU A 537 -10.89 12.71 5.59
C LEU A 537 -12.01 11.94 4.89
N ILE A 538 -12.15 12.07 3.56
CA ILE A 538 -13.17 11.35 2.78
C ILE A 538 -13.07 9.82 2.94
N PRO A 539 -11.88 9.19 2.81
CA PRO A 539 -11.73 7.74 3.04
C PRO A 539 -12.13 7.30 4.44
N GLU A 540 -11.77 8.11 5.45
CA GLU A 540 -12.08 7.83 6.85
C GLU A 540 -13.60 7.88 7.10
N ALA A 541 -14.29 8.91 6.58
CA ALA A 541 -15.73 9.03 6.70
C ALA A 541 -16.47 7.86 6.03
N ALA A 542 -16.11 7.49 4.80
CA ALA A 542 -16.71 6.36 4.09
C ALA A 542 -16.49 5.04 4.85
N GLN A 543 -15.29 4.84 5.41
CA GLN A 543 -14.96 3.65 6.17
C GLN A 543 -15.79 3.53 7.47
N LEU A 544 -15.96 4.64 8.20
CA LEU A 544 -16.78 4.67 9.40
C LEU A 544 -18.27 4.46 9.08
N VAL A 545 -18.77 4.99 7.96
CA VAL A 545 -20.14 4.75 7.47
C VAL A 545 -20.39 3.26 7.19
N ILE A 546 -19.45 2.59 6.53
CA ILE A 546 -19.55 1.15 6.25
C ILE A 546 -19.67 0.36 7.55
N GLN A 547 -18.83 0.67 8.53
CA GLN A 547 -18.80 -0.02 9.83
C GLN A 547 -20.05 0.29 10.67
N ALA A 548 -20.56 1.52 10.63
CA ALA A 548 -21.83 1.88 11.28
C ALA A 548 -23.00 1.04 10.74
N GLY A 549 -23.06 0.87 9.41
CA GLY A 549 -24.06 0.01 8.78
C GLY A 549 -23.98 -1.47 9.20
N ALA A 550 -22.80 -1.96 9.56
CA ALA A 550 -22.62 -3.33 10.05
C ALA A 550 -23.10 -3.53 11.49
N MET A 551 -23.08 -2.48 12.30
CA MET A 551 -23.53 -2.49 13.71
C MET A 551 -25.03 -2.25 13.87
N ALA A 552 -25.70 -1.78 12.82
CA ALA A 552 -27.12 -1.44 12.85
C ALA A 552 -28.01 -2.65 13.17
N LYS A 553 -28.90 -2.47 14.16
CA LYS A 553 -29.98 -3.39 14.55
C LYS A 553 -31.32 -2.97 13.94
N GLY A 554 -31.48 -1.67 13.61
CA GLY A 554 -32.62 -1.13 12.88
C GLY A 554 -33.18 0.14 13.53
N GLY A 555 -33.29 1.22 12.74
CA GLY A 555 -33.69 2.55 13.21
C GLY A 555 -32.57 3.32 13.91
N ASP A 556 -31.36 2.76 13.97
CA ASP A 556 -30.23 3.34 14.69
C ASP A 556 -29.70 4.60 14.00
N LEU A 557 -29.46 5.62 14.81
CA LEU A 557 -28.76 6.82 14.41
C LEU A 557 -27.35 6.78 14.98
N PHE A 558 -26.36 6.84 14.10
CA PHE A 558 -24.95 6.90 14.45
C PHE A 558 -24.38 8.29 14.22
N VAL A 559 -23.42 8.62 15.06
CA VAL A 559 -22.68 9.86 15.05
C VAL A 559 -21.19 9.54 15.04
N LEU A 560 -20.44 10.20 14.16
CA LEU A 560 -19.00 10.02 14.11
C LEU A 560 -18.30 10.99 15.04
N ASP A 561 -17.29 10.49 15.76
CA ASP A 561 -16.35 11.35 16.47
C ASP A 561 -15.46 12.09 15.46
N MET A 562 -15.67 13.40 15.39
CA MET A 562 -14.98 14.28 14.47
C MET A 562 -13.76 14.96 15.11
N GLY A 563 -13.28 14.56 16.30
CA GLY A 563 -12.10 15.12 16.99
C GLY A 563 -12.14 16.65 17.24
N ASP A 564 -10.97 17.28 17.41
CA ASP A 564 -10.84 18.72 17.70
C ASP A 564 -11.28 19.66 16.55
N PRO A 565 -12.00 20.77 16.84
CA PRO A 565 -12.41 21.73 15.82
C PRO A 565 -11.23 22.52 15.24
N VAL A 566 -11.38 23.00 14.01
CA VAL A 566 -10.39 23.83 13.30
C VAL A 566 -10.99 25.19 13.00
N ARG A 567 -10.31 26.28 13.40
CA ARG A 567 -10.69 27.66 13.03
C ARG A 567 -10.40 27.89 11.55
N ILE A 568 -11.38 28.41 10.81
CA ILE A 568 -11.21 28.66 9.36
C ILE A 568 -10.18 29.75 9.09
N LEU A 569 -10.05 30.74 9.99
CA LEU A 569 -9.00 31.75 9.92
C LEU A 569 -7.60 31.14 9.99
N ASP A 570 -7.36 30.22 10.93
CA ASP A 570 -6.06 29.56 11.07
C ASP A 570 -5.75 28.68 9.85
N LEU A 571 -6.77 28.03 9.29
CA LEU A 571 -6.67 27.30 8.03
C LEU A 571 -6.30 28.22 6.85
N ALA A 572 -6.97 29.36 6.71
CA ALA A 572 -6.69 30.34 5.65
C ALA A 572 -5.24 30.86 5.73
N ARG A 573 -4.80 31.24 6.93
CA ARG A 573 -3.42 31.67 7.20
C ARG A 573 -2.41 30.58 6.87
N THR A 574 -2.70 29.35 7.28
CA THR A 574 -1.87 28.18 6.94
C THR A 574 -1.77 28.01 5.42
N MET A 575 -2.87 28.20 4.68
CA MET A 575 -2.88 28.11 3.22
C MET A 575 -2.10 29.24 2.54
N LEU A 576 -2.17 30.49 3.04
CA LEU A 576 -1.34 31.60 2.54
C LEU A 576 0.14 31.32 2.79
N GLN A 577 0.49 30.89 4.00
CA GLN A 577 1.86 30.48 4.34
C GLN A 577 2.36 29.35 3.45
N MET A 578 1.49 28.38 3.11
CA MET A 578 1.78 27.31 2.14
C MET A 578 1.89 27.79 0.68
N ALA A 579 1.24 28.88 0.30
CA ALA A 579 1.42 29.49 -1.00
C ALA A 579 2.70 30.35 -1.06
N GLY A 580 3.27 30.68 0.09
CA GLY A 580 4.47 31.53 0.20
C GLY A 580 4.11 33.01 0.16
N LEU A 581 2.86 33.30 0.46
CA LEU A 581 2.24 34.61 0.40
C LEU A 581 2.04 35.11 1.82
N ARG A 582 2.30 36.40 2.02
CA ARG A 582 2.11 37.10 3.29
C ARG A 582 0.69 37.65 3.36
N GLU A 583 0.08 37.52 4.54
CA GLU A 583 -1.18 38.19 4.84
C GLU A 583 -0.95 39.70 4.74
N LYS A 584 -1.84 40.38 4.00
CA LYS A 584 -1.91 41.84 3.93
C LYS A 584 -2.85 42.31 5.03
N ASP A 585 -2.29 42.99 6.03
CA ASP A 585 -3.02 43.53 7.18
C ASP A 585 -2.50 44.94 7.56
N GLN A 586 -3.02 45.51 8.65
CA GLN A 586 -2.60 46.85 9.11
C GLN A 586 -1.14 46.90 9.57
N GLN A 587 -0.55 45.77 9.99
CA GLN A 587 0.85 45.68 10.44
C GLN A 587 1.81 45.37 9.28
N ASN A 588 1.31 44.74 8.22
CA ASN A 588 2.02 44.39 7.00
C ASN A 588 1.23 44.85 5.76
N PRO A 589 1.20 46.18 5.49
CA PRO A 589 0.47 46.74 4.35
C PRO A 589 1.04 46.29 2.99
N ASP A 590 2.30 45.85 2.95
CA ASP A 590 2.99 45.29 1.77
C ASP A 590 2.78 43.77 1.60
N GLY A 591 1.79 43.19 2.28
CA GLY A 591 1.44 41.78 2.13
C GLY A 591 0.85 41.44 0.75
N ASP A 592 0.86 40.16 0.40
CA ASP A 592 0.50 39.68 -0.93
C ASP A 592 -1.01 39.49 -1.10
N ILE A 593 -1.69 38.93 -0.08
CA ILE A 593 -3.14 38.65 -0.12
C ILE A 593 -3.82 39.11 1.18
N GLU A 594 -4.90 39.86 1.04
CA GLU A 594 -5.77 40.29 2.15
C GLU A 594 -6.74 39.18 2.56
N ILE A 595 -7.02 39.04 3.87
CA ILE A 595 -8.14 38.23 4.37
C ILE A 595 -9.33 39.17 4.61
N ARG A 596 -10.41 39.01 3.84
CA ARG A 596 -11.63 39.82 3.96
C ARG A 596 -12.73 39.06 4.68
N PHE A 597 -13.27 39.66 5.74
CA PHE A 597 -14.46 39.15 6.41
C PHE A 597 -15.73 39.60 5.66
N ILE A 598 -16.54 38.64 5.19
CA ILE A 598 -17.71 38.90 4.33
C ILE A 598 -19.06 38.77 5.08
N GLY A 599 -19.02 38.50 6.37
CA GLY A 599 -20.22 38.22 7.17
C GLY A 599 -20.73 36.78 7.01
N LEU A 600 -21.54 36.35 7.98
CA LEU A 600 -22.20 35.04 7.94
C LEU A 600 -23.24 35.03 6.82
N ARG A 601 -23.26 33.95 6.04
CA ARG A 601 -24.26 33.77 4.97
C ARG A 601 -25.60 33.39 5.59
N PRO A 602 -26.73 33.63 4.89
CA PRO A 602 -28.05 33.20 5.36
C PRO A 602 -28.06 31.70 5.74
N GLY A 603 -28.51 31.39 6.95
CA GLY A 603 -28.59 30.01 7.47
C GLY A 603 -27.27 29.38 7.93
N GLU A 604 -26.13 30.07 7.80
CA GLU A 604 -24.83 29.59 8.25
C GLU A 604 -24.63 29.79 9.76
N LYS A 605 -24.13 28.76 10.45
CA LYS A 605 -23.85 28.79 11.90
C LYS A 605 -22.40 29.22 12.15
N LEU A 606 -22.17 29.97 13.22
CA LEU A 606 -20.82 30.35 13.67
C LEU A 606 -20.06 29.12 14.18
N TYR A 607 -20.71 28.35 15.05
CA TYR A 607 -20.24 27.06 15.55
C TYR A 607 -21.22 25.98 15.08
N GLU A 608 -20.71 24.92 14.45
CA GLU A 608 -21.51 23.72 14.26
C GLU A 608 -21.68 23.04 15.61
N GLU A 609 -22.86 22.47 15.85
CA GLU A 609 -23.12 21.81 17.12
C GLU A 609 -22.25 20.57 17.26
N LEU A 610 -21.79 20.31 18.47
CA LEU A 610 -21.10 19.07 18.78
C LEU A 610 -22.06 17.92 18.49
N LEU A 611 -21.69 17.14 17.49
CA LEU A 611 -22.36 15.92 17.09
C LEU A 611 -22.58 14.97 18.30
N ILE A 612 -21.63 14.99 19.23
CA ILE A 612 -21.64 14.24 20.49
C ILE A 612 -22.32 15.09 21.57
N GLY A 613 -23.54 14.71 21.94
CA GLY A 613 -24.31 15.33 23.02
C GLY A 613 -24.71 14.33 24.11
N GLU A 614 -25.48 14.78 25.09
CA GLU A 614 -25.89 13.98 26.27
C GLU A 614 -26.67 12.70 25.91
N ASN A 615 -27.40 12.69 24.78
CA ASN A 615 -28.19 11.55 24.30
C ASN A 615 -27.38 10.54 23.46
N THR A 616 -26.06 10.61 23.49
CA THR A 616 -25.18 9.65 22.78
C THR A 616 -24.71 8.54 23.72
N PHE A 617 -24.51 7.35 23.15
CA PHE A 617 -24.03 6.17 23.86
C PHE A 617 -22.93 5.47 23.05
N PRO A 618 -21.95 4.82 23.71
CA PRO A 618 -20.86 4.16 23.02
C PRO A 618 -21.36 2.95 22.20
N THR A 619 -20.70 2.69 21.07
CA THR A 619 -20.88 1.45 20.29
C THR A 619 -19.65 0.54 20.43
N SER A 620 -19.64 -0.61 19.75
CA SER A 620 -18.46 -1.47 19.68
C SER A 620 -17.28 -0.84 18.90
N HIS A 621 -17.50 0.28 18.20
CA HIS A 621 -16.45 1.04 17.54
C HIS A 621 -16.20 2.38 18.27
N PRO A 622 -14.96 2.69 18.70
CA PRO A 622 -14.68 3.84 19.59
C PRO A 622 -14.99 5.22 18.98
N ARG A 623 -14.95 5.31 17.65
CA ARG A 623 -15.24 6.56 16.89
C ARG A 623 -16.66 6.65 16.34
N ILE A 624 -17.51 5.67 16.65
CA ILE A 624 -18.90 5.65 16.21
C ILE A 624 -19.75 5.58 17.47
N LEU A 625 -20.57 6.59 17.70
CA LEU A 625 -21.48 6.65 18.83
C LEU A 625 -22.90 6.43 18.33
N GLY A 626 -23.72 5.73 19.11
CA GLY A 626 -25.15 5.69 18.89
C GLY A 626 -25.79 6.95 19.47
N ALA A 627 -26.87 7.42 18.88
CA ALA A 627 -27.64 8.56 19.37
C ALA A 627 -29.12 8.19 19.47
N ARG A 628 -29.77 8.60 20.56
CA ARG A 628 -31.22 8.48 20.71
C ARG A 628 -31.86 9.83 20.38
N GLU A 629 -32.74 9.82 19.39
CA GLU A 629 -33.48 10.99 18.94
C GLU A 629 -34.96 10.66 18.87
N ASN A 630 -35.81 11.68 18.99
CA ASN A 630 -37.25 11.52 18.85
C ASN A 630 -37.61 10.96 17.47
N CYS A 631 -38.47 9.95 17.46
CA CYS A 631 -39.06 9.36 16.26
C CYS A 631 -40.55 9.71 16.17
N ILE A 632 -41.06 9.84 14.94
CA ILE A 632 -42.48 10.04 14.68
C ILE A 632 -43.06 8.73 14.15
N HIS A 633 -44.23 8.33 14.67
CA HIS A 633 -44.92 7.13 14.20
C HIS A 633 -45.20 7.22 12.70
N TYR A 634 -44.98 6.13 11.96
CA TYR A 634 -45.03 6.09 10.50
C TYR A 634 -46.29 6.74 9.89
N MET A 635 -47.48 6.39 10.39
CA MET A 635 -48.75 6.91 9.84
C MET A 635 -48.85 8.44 9.93
N LEU A 636 -48.38 9.01 11.05
CA LEU A 636 -48.40 10.45 11.26
C LEU A 636 -47.33 11.12 10.38
N LEU A 637 -46.12 10.57 10.34
CA LEU A 637 -45.05 11.09 9.50
C LEU A 637 -45.43 11.06 8.01
N ASP A 638 -46.04 9.97 7.54
CA ASP A 638 -46.50 9.85 6.15
C ASP A 638 -47.49 10.96 5.79
N HIS A 639 -48.48 11.19 6.67
CA HIS A 639 -49.45 12.28 6.48
C HIS A 639 -48.76 13.65 6.40
N MET A 640 -47.83 13.93 7.33
CA MET A 640 -47.13 15.22 7.38
C MET A 640 -46.21 15.42 6.17
N VAL A 641 -45.49 14.37 5.73
CA VAL A 641 -44.63 14.43 4.54
C VAL A 641 -45.45 14.61 3.27
N ARG A 642 -46.58 13.92 3.10
CA ARG A 642 -47.49 14.16 1.97
C ARG A 642 -48.00 15.60 1.95
N ARG A 643 -48.37 16.14 3.11
CA ARG A 643 -48.78 17.54 3.25
C ARG A 643 -47.63 18.50 2.89
N LEU A 644 -46.40 18.24 3.34
CA LEU A 644 -45.22 19.03 2.96
C LEU A 644 -45.03 19.03 1.44
N ILE A 645 -45.13 17.87 0.79
CA ILE A 645 -44.99 17.75 -0.67
C ILE A 645 -46.09 18.54 -1.39
N ALA A 646 -47.34 18.49 -0.91
CA ALA A 646 -48.43 19.27 -1.46
C ALA A 646 -48.20 20.78 -1.29
N VAL A 647 -47.70 21.23 -0.14
CA VAL A 647 -47.35 22.64 0.12
C VAL A 647 -46.17 23.09 -0.75
N CYS A 648 -45.21 22.22 -1.05
CA CYS A 648 -44.15 22.53 -2.01
C CYS A 648 -44.69 22.86 -3.41
N ALA A 649 -45.87 22.36 -3.79
CA ALA A 649 -46.51 22.71 -5.06
C ALA A 649 -47.09 24.14 -5.09
N SER A 650 -47.39 24.73 -3.93
CA SER A 650 -47.94 26.10 -3.85
C SER A 650 -46.88 27.21 -3.93
N ASN A 651 -45.59 26.84 -3.98
CA ASN A 651 -44.44 27.77 -4.05
C ASN A 651 -44.40 28.86 -2.96
N ASP A 652 -45.05 28.64 -1.82
CA ASP A 652 -45.11 29.58 -0.70
C ASP A 652 -44.05 29.21 0.34
N LEU A 653 -42.95 29.95 0.37
CA LEU A 653 -41.81 29.67 1.22
C LEU A 653 -42.14 29.73 2.72
N GLN A 654 -43.05 30.61 3.15
CA GLN A 654 -43.44 30.70 4.56
C GLN A 654 -44.26 29.48 4.97
N ARG A 655 -45.22 29.07 4.14
CA ARG A 655 -45.97 27.83 4.38
C ARG A 655 -45.07 26.60 4.34
N ILE A 656 -44.08 26.55 3.46
CA ILE A 656 -43.07 25.48 3.42
C ILE A 656 -42.28 25.46 4.73
N LYS A 657 -41.75 26.61 5.18
CA LYS A 657 -41.00 26.70 6.44
C LYS A 657 -41.85 26.28 7.65
N MET A 658 -43.14 26.65 7.67
CA MET A 658 -44.08 26.20 8.70
C MET A 658 -44.37 24.69 8.64
N ALA A 659 -44.52 24.12 7.44
CA ALA A 659 -44.70 22.68 7.27
C ALA A 659 -43.44 21.88 7.64
N VAL A 660 -42.25 22.43 7.37
CA VAL A 660 -40.98 21.84 7.84
C VAL A 660 -40.89 21.93 9.37
N LYS A 661 -41.27 23.07 9.97
CA LYS A 661 -41.30 23.27 11.43
C LYS A 661 -42.27 22.32 12.15
N SER A 662 -43.39 21.99 11.53
CA SER A 662 -44.33 21.05 12.13
C SER A 662 -43.77 19.63 12.18
N ILE A 663 -43.00 19.20 11.17
CA ILE A 663 -42.32 17.89 11.13
C ILE A 663 -41.08 17.88 12.03
N VAL A 664 -40.27 18.94 11.95
CA VAL A 664 -39.02 19.09 12.69
C VAL A 664 -39.22 20.17 13.73
N SER A 665 -39.70 19.78 14.91
CA SER A 665 -40.04 20.68 16.02
C SER A 665 -38.86 21.58 16.44
N GLU A 666 -37.65 21.06 16.30
CA GLU A 666 -36.37 21.70 16.63
C GLU A 666 -35.85 22.65 15.54
N TYR A 667 -36.52 22.73 14.38
CA TYR A 667 -36.15 23.64 13.28
C TYR A 667 -36.35 25.10 13.69
N GLN A 668 -35.35 25.96 13.55
CA GLN A 668 -35.48 27.38 13.89
C GLN A 668 -35.71 28.22 12.62
N ILE A 669 -36.86 28.89 12.56
CA ILE A 669 -37.15 29.84 11.49
C ILE A 669 -36.49 31.17 11.86
N ARG A 670 -35.43 31.57 11.15
CA ARG A 670 -34.87 32.92 11.28
C ARG A 670 -35.77 33.92 10.55
N THR A 671 -36.24 34.93 11.27
CA THR A 671 -36.74 36.19 10.71
C THR A 671 -35.55 37.03 10.25
N GLU A 672 -35.55 37.47 9.00
CA GLU A 672 -34.45 38.28 8.44
C GLU A 672 -34.42 39.66 9.12
N GLU A 673 -33.32 40.00 9.78
CA GLU A 673 -32.88 41.39 9.90
C GLU A 673 -32.03 41.72 8.67
N THR A 674 -32.41 42.78 7.96
CA THR A 674 -31.89 43.22 6.67
C THR A 674 -30.43 43.70 6.76
N PRO A 675 -29.48 43.17 5.96
CA PRO A 675 -28.22 43.84 5.69
C PRO A 675 -28.28 44.60 4.36
N ALA A 676 -27.74 45.82 4.38
CA ALA A 676 -27.77 46.81 3.31
C ALA A 676 -27.19 46.34 1.96
N ALA A 677 -27.79 46.89 0.89
CA ALA A 677 -27.46 46.64 -0.50
C ALA A 677 -26.00 46.97 -0.86
N HIS A 678 -25.29 46.01 -1.47
CA HIS A 678 -24.10 46.30 -2.27
C HIS A 678 -24.24 45.73 -3.70
N LYS A 679 -23.97 46.65 -4.64
CA LYS A 679 -24.18 46.62 -6.09
C LYS A 679 -23.71 45.35 -6.80
N ALA A 680 -24.59 44.80 -7.64
CA ALA A 680 -24.28 43.75 -8.60
C ALA A 680 -23.39 44.29 -9.73
N VAL A 681 -22.26 43.64 -9.99
CA VAL A 681 -21.46 43.78 -11.20
C VAL A 681 -21.87 42.65 -12.14
N SER A 682 -22.29 43.04 -13.35
CA SER A 682 -22.76 42.18 -14.44
C SER A 682 -21.60 41.54 -15.20
N GLU A 683 -21.70 40.25 -15.52
CA GLU A 683 -20.93 39.61 -16.60
C GLU A 683 -21.71 38.47 -17.29
N PRO A 684 -21.36 38.10 -18.54
CA PRO A 684 -22.33 37.85 -19.59
C PRO A 684 -22.61 36.36 -19.91
N VAL A 685 -23.76 36.16 -20.55
CA VAL A 685 -24.33 34.89 -20.99
C VAL A 685 -23.77 34.50 -22.35
N PHE A 686 -23.16 33.32 -22.48
CA PHE A 686 -22.92 32.68 -23.78
C PHE A 686 -23.85 31.47 -24.00
N ARG A 687 -24.76 31.63 -24.95
CA ARG A 687 -25.58 30.57 -25.57
C ARG A 687 -24.72 29.76 -26.54
N TYR A 688 -24.97 28.45 -26.63
CA TYR A 688 -24.79 27.74 -27.91
C TYR A 688 -25.97 26.81 -28.22
N ARG A 689 -26.42 26.93 -29.48
CA ARG A 689 -27.55 26.27 -30.12
C ARG A 689 -27.19 24.89 -30.67
N ARG A 690 -28.22 24.05 -30.76
CA ARG A 690 -28.32 22.71 -31.35
C ARG A 690 -28.02 22.64 -32.86
N HIS A 691 -27.53 21.47 -33.31
CA HIS A 691 -27.96 20.71 -34.51
C HIS A 691 -27.49 19.24 -34.30
N ARG A 692 -28.34 18.18 -34.25
CA ARG A 692 -29.08 17.44 -35.32
C ARG A 692 -28.15 17.02 -36.48
N MET A 693 -28.09 15.78 -36.99
CA MET A 693 -28.97 14.58 -36.96
C MET A 693 -28.18 13.34 -37.50
N ALA A 694 -28.64 12.13 -37.14
CA ALA A 694 -28.87 10.90 -37.96
C ALA A 694 -27.75 10.30 -38.84
N SER A 695 -27.74 9.03 -39.27
CA SER A 695 -28.32 7.71 -38.91
C SER A 695 -27.95 6.77 -40.08
N GLY A 696 -27.74 5.47 -39.81
CA GLY A 696 -27.90 4.36 -40.80
C GLY A 696 -26.69 3.42 -40.90
N TYR A 697 -26.75 2.15 -40.42
CA TYR A 697 -27.34 0.93 -41.03
C TYR A 697 -26.39 0.27 -42.08
N VAL A 698 -26.14 -1.04 -42.26
CA VAL A 698 -26.56 -2.38 -41.80
C VAL A 698 -25.36 -3.32 -42.08
N GLY A 699 -25.24 -4.48 -41.42
CA GLY A 699 -24.54 -5.64 -42.02
C GLY A 699 -24.33 -6.83 -41.10
N ALA A 700 -25.26 -7.79 -41.14
CA ALA A 700 -25.18 -9.09 -40.45
C ALA A 700 -24.43 -10.15 -41.29
N LEU A 701 -23.93 -11.22 -40.66
CA LEU A 701 -24.04 -12.62 -41.14
C LEU A 701 -23.57 -13.66 -40.10
N GLN A 702 -24.28 -14.77 -40.10
CA GLN A 702 -24.36 -15.89 -39.15
C GLN A 702 -23.38 -17.05 -39.46
N PHE A 703 -23.08 -17.89 -38.46
CA PHE A 703 -23.49 -19.32 -38.32
C PHE A 703 -22.45 -20.21 -37.57
N SER A 704 -22.88 -20.68 -36.39
CA SER A 704 -22.97 -22.09 -35.93
C SER A 704 -21.76 -23.02 -35.68
N PRO A 705 -21.97 -24.08 -34.84
CA PRO A 705 -20.99 -24.58 -33.87
C PRO A 705 -20.60 -26.06 -34.07
N VAL A 706 -19.65 -26.59 -33.29
CA VAL A 706 -19.43 -28.05 -33.15
C VAL A 706 -19.14 -28.46 -31.70
N ARG A 707 -19.74 -29.59 -31.32
CA ARG A 707 -19.79 -30.30 -30.02
C ARG A 707 -18.70 -31.39 -29.88
N PRO A 708 -18.59 -32.08 -28.71
CA PRO A 708 -17.40 -32.82 -28.24
C PRO A 708 -17.50 -34.36 -28.31
N ARG A 709 -16.40 -35.07 -27.98
CA ARG A 709 -16.25 -36.50 -27.55
C ARG A 709 -14.74 -36.71 -27.20
N GLY A 710 -14.23 -37.61 -26.36
CA GLY A 710 -14.73 -38.74 -25.56
C GLY A 710 -13.52 -39.61 -25.11
N ILE A 711 -13.60 -40.10 -23.87
CA ILE A 711 -12.86 -41.09 -23.04
C ILE A 711 -11.97 -42.17 -23.73
N ALA A 712 -10.84 -42.56 -23.08
CA ALA A 712 -10.38 -43.96 -22.92
C ALA A 712 -9.29 -44.15 -21.82
N ARG A 713 -9.36 -45.27 -21.08
CA ARG A 713 -8.49 -45.80 -20.00
C ARG A 713 -7.34 -46.67 -20.55
N GLN A 714 -6.27 -46.86 -19.76
CA GLN A 714 -5.58 -48.16 -19.62
C GLN A 714 -4.76 -48.27 -18.32
N GLN A 715 -4.76 -49.49 -17.73
CA GLN A 715 -4.08 -49.95 -16.51
C GLN A 715 -2.71 -50.58 -16.84
N ALA A 716 -1.79 -50.64 -15.86
CA ALA A 716 -1.32 -51.89 -15.22
C ALA A 716 0.12 -51.86 -14.64
N ALA A 717 0.26 -52.63 -13.56
CA ALA A 717 1.43 -53.39 -13.08
C ALA A 717 2.49 -52.70 -12.21
N GLY A 718 2.73 -53.32 -11.04
CA GLY A 718 3.66 -52.88 -10.01
C GLY A 718 5.01 -53.59 -10.03
N ARG A 719 5.89 -53.16 -9.12
CA ARG A 719 7.05 -53.90 -8.61
C ARG A 719 7.50 -53.28 -7.27
N MET A 720 7.54 -54.11 -6.23
CA MET A 720 8.21 -53.83 -4.95
C MET A 720 9.74 -53.71 -5.13
N PRO A 721 10.43 -52.95 -4.27
CA PRO A 721 11.90 -52.85 -4.29
C PRO A 721 12.55 -54.04 -3.58
N PRO A 722 13.81 -54.41 -3.92
CA PRO A 722 14.51 -55.46 -3.19
C PRO A 722 15.03 -54.93 -1.85
N ALA A 723 14.91 -55.77 -0.82
CA ALA A 723 15.60 -55.64 0.44
C ALA A 723 17.12 -55.58 0.21
N ARG A 724 17.78 -54.59 0.82
CA ARG A 724 19.23 -54.63 1.06
C ARG A 724 19.49 -54.46 2.55
N GLN A 725 20.24 -55.43 3.03
CA GLN A 725 20.65 -55.68 4.39
C GLN A 725 21.32 -54.46 5.04
N ALA A 726 21.03 -54.31 6.32
CA ALA A 726 21.75 -53.47 7.25
C ALA A 726 23.22 -53.94 7.33
N VAL A 727 24.12 -53.04 6.95
CA VAL A 727 25.47 -52.98 7.51
C VAL A 727 25.56 -51.61 8.16
N GLU A 728 25.71 -51.62 9.48
CA GLU A 728 25.86 -50.44 10.32
C GLU A 728 27.15 -49.69 9.98
N GLU A 729 27.08 -48.78 9.01
CA GLU A 729 27.96 -47.61 9.00
C GLU A 729 27.24 -46.50 9.77
N ARG A 730 27.73 -46.14 10.97
CA ARG A 730 27.37 -44.88 11.64
C ARG A 730 27.89 -43.70 10.81
N GLN A 731 27.26 -43.45 9.65
CA GLN A 731 27.47 -42.27 8.83
C GLN A 731 27.10 -41.04 9.67
N HIS A 732 28.11 -40.25 10.05
CA HIS A 732 27.90 -38.98 10.72
C HIS A 732 27.02 -38.10 9.83
N LYS A 733 25.78 -37.86 10.26
CA LYS A 733 24.81 -37.07 9.50
C LYS A 733 25.30 -35.62 9.47
N ARG A 734 25.61 -35.10 8.28
CA ARG A 734 25.93 -33.68 8.08
C ARG A 734 24.65 -32.87 7.97
N VAL A 735 24.44 -31.93 8.90
CA VAL A 735 23.24 -31.10 8.99
C VAL A 735 23.62 -29.65 8.77
N MET A 736 23.04 -29.01 7.76
CA MET A 736 23.23 -27.59 7.50
C MET A 736 22.02 -26.78 8.00
N VAL A 737 22.26 -25.85 8.91
CA VAL A 737 21.24 -24.97 9.49
C VAL A 737 21.49 -23.54 9.00
N VAL A 738 20.48 -22.94 8.38
CA VAL A 738 20.57 -21.62 7.76
C VAL A 738 19.62 -20.64 8.44
N GLY A 739 20.21 -19.63 9.08
CA GLY A 739 19.49 -18.54 9.75
C GLY A 739 19.57 -17.22 8.98
N GLY A 740 18.63 -16.31 9.25
CA GLY A 740 18.63 -14.98 8.63
C GLY A 740 19.65 -14.00 9.23
N VAL A 741 20.04 -14.19 10.50
CA VAL A 741 21.03 -13.37 11.21
C VAL A 741 21.84 -14.24 12.21
N PRO A 742 23.10 -13.90 12.50
CA PRO A 742 23.99 -14.69 13.38
C PRO A 742 23.39 -14.97 14.76
N GLY A 743 22.91 -13.94 15.46
CA GLY A 743 22.36 -14.09 16.81
C GLY A 743 21.13 -15.02 16.88
N SER A 744 20.40 -15.21 15.78
CA SER A 744 19.28 -16.15 15.77
C SER A 744 19.72 -17.62 15.88
N LEU A 745 20.92 -17.95 15.40
CA LEU A 745 21.47 -19.30 15.48
C LEU A 745 21.85 -19.64 16.92
N LEU A 746 22.45 -18.69 17.64
CA LEU A 746 22.87 -18.87 19.03
C LEU A 746 21.68 -18.78 20.00
N TYR A 747 20.99 -17.64 20.05
CA TYR A 747 20.02 -17.36 21.11
C TYR A 747 18.68 -18.09 20.92
N PHE A 748 18.26 -18.34 19.68
CA PHE A 748 16.96 -18.97 19.40
C PHE A 748 17.08 -20.44 19.00
N ARG A 749 18.21 -20.85 18.40
CA ARG A 749 18.43 -22.21 17.93
C ARG A 749 19.63 -22.89 18.57
N GLY A 750 20.29 -22.27 19.56
CA GLY A 750 21.46 -22.84 20.22
C GLY A 750 21.18 -24.21 20.84
N HIS A 751 20.06 -24.36 21.57
CA HIS A 751 19.63 -25.64 22.16
C HIS A 751 19.41 -26.72 21.09
N LEU A 752 18.80 -26.37 19.96
CA LEU A 752 18.66 -27.30 18.83
C LEU A 752 20.02 -27.70 18.24
N LEU A 753 20.93 -26.74 18.04
CA LEU A 753 22.27 -27.00 17.52
C LEU A 753 23.07 -27.90 18.48
N LYS A 754 23.01 -27.64 19.79
CA LYS A 754 23.59 -28.51 20.81
C LYS A 754 23.00 -29.92 20.74
N ARG A 755 21.68 -30.04 20.61
CA ARG A 755 21.01 -31.34 20.51
C ARG A 755 21.43 -32.10 19.25
N LEU A 756 21.54 -31.42 18.11
CA LEU A 756 22.06 -31.98 16.86
C LEU A 756 23.51 -32.48 16.98
N VAL A 757 24.37 -31.71 17.66
CA VAL A 757 25.75 -32.14 17.93
C VAL A 757 25.77 -33.35 18.87
N SER A 758 24.99 -33.31 19.96
CA SER A 758 24.90 -34.41 20.93
C SER A 758 24.32 -35.70 20.34
N SER A 759 23.53 -35.61 19.27
CA SER A 759 23.03 -36.77 18.52
C SER A 759 24.05 -37.36 17.54
N GLY A 760 25.29 -36.85 17.55
CA GLY A 760 26.39 -37.30 16.68
C GLY A 760 26.35 -36.71 15.28
N SER A 761 25.57 -35.64 15.04
CA SER A 761 25.54 -34.97 13.75
C SER A 761 26.67 -33.95 13.62
N GLN A 762 27.27 -33.85 12.44
CA GLN A 762 28.18 -32.76 12.12
C GLN A 762 27.36 -31.55 11.68
N VAL A 763 27.37 -30.49 12.51
CA VAL A 763 26.49 -29.33 12.32
C VAL A 763 27.23 -28.18 11.64
N HIS A 764 26.66 -27.70 10.53
CA HIS A 764 27.12 -26.56 9.76
C HIS A 764 26.13 -25.40 9.93
N ALA A 765 26.54 -24.37 10.66
CA ALA A 765 25.72 -23.19 10.92
C ALA A 765 26.10 -22.07 9.93
N THR A 766 25.13 -21.45 9.28
CA THR A 766 25.39 -20.37 8.33
C THR A 766 24.36 -19.23 8.45
N ALA A 767 24.85 -18.00 8.40
CA ALA A 767 24.05 -16.77 8.41
C ALA A 767 24.88 -15.63 7.79
N ALA A 768 24.23 -14.52 7.45
CA ALA A 768 24.92 -13.36 6.91
C ALA A 768 25.64 -12.55 7.97
N GLY A 769 26.93 -12.26 7.75
CA GLY A 769 27.79 -11.57 8.70
C GLY A 769 28.27 -12.47 9.85
N LEU A 770 28.10 -13.79 9.76
CA LEU A 770 28.42 -14.70 10.87
C LEU A 770 29.91 -14.72 11.21
N LEU A 771 30.79 -14.70 10.20
CA LEU A 771 32.23 -14.67 10.42
C LEU A 771 32.74 -13.28 10.85
N HIS A 772 31.94 -12.23 10.69
CA HIS A 772 32.26 -10.87 11.12
C HIS A 772 31.87 -10.59 12.58
N ASP A 773 31.05 -11.46 13.19
CA ASP A 773 30.65 -11.42 14.59
C ASP A 773 31.47 -12.46 15.38
N GLU A 774 32.67 -12.06 15.81
CA GLU A 774 33.63 -12.96 16.46
C GLU A 774 33.06 -13.63 17.72
N GLY A 775 32.22 -12.91 18.48
CA GLY A 775 31.61 -13.44 19.70
C GLY A 775 30.63 -14.58 19.44
N ILE A 776 29.69 -14.38 18.51
CA ILE A 776 28.71 -15.43 18.16
C ILE A 776 29.40 -16.60 17.44
N CYS A 777 30.36 -16.31 16.55
CA CYS A 777 31.13 -17.34 15.85
C CYS A 777 31.94 -18.21 16.84
N ALA A 778 32.61 -17.60 17.82
CA ALA A 778 33.33 -18.31 18.86
C ALA A 778 32.39 -19.18 19.71
N ALA A 779 31.22 -18.66 20.12
CA ALA A 779 30.23 -19.42 20.89
C ALA A 779 29.68 -20.63 20.12
N LEU A 780 29.37 -20.48 18.82
CA LEU A 780 28.94 -21.59 17.97
C LEU A 780 30.05 -22.64 17.78
N ARG A 781 31.30 -22.22 17.59
CA ARG A 781 32.45 -23.13 17.50
C ARG A 781 32.70 -23.86 18.83
N GLY A 782 32.48 -23.19 19.96
CA GLY A 782 32.49 -23.79 21.29
C GLY A 782 31.44 -24.90 21.46
N MET A 783 30.30 -24.79 20.76
CA MET A 783 29.29 -25.86 20.65
C MET A 783 29.62 -26.89 19.55
N GLN A 784 30.86 -26.95 19.07
CA GLN A 784 31.32 -27.85 18.00
C GLN A 784 30.60 -27.66 16.64
N CYS A 785 29.99 -26.50 16.40
CA CYS A 785 29.41 -26.17 15.10
C CYS A 785 30.47 -25.60 14.15
N THR A 786 30.41 -25.97 12.87
CA THR A 786 31.23 -25.35 11.82
C THR A 786 30.49 -24.14 11.26
N CYS A 787 31.05 -22.94 11.40
CA CYS A 787 30.46 -21.69 10.92
C CYS A 787 30.84 -21.39 9.46
N HIS A 788 29.86 -20.97 8.66
CA HIS A 788 30.05 -20.55 7.27
C HIS A 788 29.48 -19.15 7.04
N GLU A 789 30.07 -18.41 6.10
CA GLU A 789 29.59 -17.10 5.67
C GLU A 789 28.70 -17.21 4.45
N ILE A 790 27.60 -16.44 4.43
CA ILE A 790 26.77 -16.23 3.23
C ILE A 790 26.39 -14.76 3.13
N GLU A 791 26.25 -14.23 1.93
CA GLU A 791 25.59 -12.92 1.77
C GLU A 791 24.08 -13.16 1.70
N LEU A 792 23.33 -12.70 2.69
CA LEU A 792 21.87 -12.77 2.73
C LEU A 792 21.32 -11.44 3.25
N SER A 793 20.61 -10.69 2.39
CA SER A 793 19.94 -9.46 2.85
C SER A 793 18.63 -9.80 3.56
N ARG A 794 18.48 -9.44 4.83
CA ARG A 794 17.28 -9.78 5.64
C ARG A 794 15.97 -9.24 5.04
N ASN A 795 16.02 -8.02 4.48
CA ASN A 795 14.82 -7.28 4.02
C ASN A 795 14.87 -6.82 2.55
N GLY A 796 15.95 -7.04 1.80
CA GLY A 796 16.05 -6.51 0.43
C GLY A 796 15.30 -7.36 -0.60
N LEU A 797 14.62 -6.77 -1.58
CA LEU A 797 13.96 -7.52 -2.68
C LEU A 797 14.78 -7.52 -3.98
N ASN A 798 16.11 -7.36 -3.92
CA ASN A 798 16.96 -7.41 -5.11
C ASN A 798 17.09 -8.85 -5.65
N PRO A 799 16.48 -9.17 -6.81
CA PRO A 799 16.46 -10.53 -7.35
C PRO A 799 17.85 -10.99 -7.80
N VAL A 800 18.74 -10.09 -8.20
CA VAL A 800 20.11 -10.45 -8.64
C VAL A 800 20.97 -10.87 -7.46
N ARG A 801 20.90 -10.14 -6.34
CA ARG A 801 21.59 -10.54 -5.09
C ARG A 801 21.00 -11.81 -4.50
N ASP A 802 19.69 -11.98 -4.59
CA ASP A 802 19.03 -13.20 -4.16
C ASP A 802 19.39 -14.42 -5.03
N ILE A 803 19.56 -14.24 -6.35
CA ILE A 803 20.14 -15.27 -7.24
C ILE A 803 21.60 -15.54 -6.86
N GLY A 804 22.40 -14.52 -6.56
CA GLY A 804 23.76 -14.68 -6.06
C GLY A 804 23.83 -15.47 -4.76
N THR A 805 22.90 -15.20 -3.83
CA THR A 805 22.72 -15.97 -2.58
C THR A 805 22.43 -17.43 -2.89
N LEU A 806 21.49 -17.70 -3.80
CA LEU A 806 21.11 -19.04 -4.20
C LEU A 806 22.30 -19.82 -4.81
N VAL A 807 23.08 -19.18 -5.69
CA VAL A 807 24.29 -19.78 -6.29
C VAL A 807 25.32 -20.10 -5.21
N ARG A 808 25.61 -19.17 -4.30
CA ARG A 808 26.60 -19.36 -3.23
C ARG A 808 26.17 -20.43 -2.22
N LEU A 809 24.89 -20.44 -1.83
CA LEU A 809 24.34 -21.50 -0.98
C LEU A 809 24.43 -22.87 -1.67
N THR A 810 24.15 -22.94 -2.98
CA THR A 810 24.28 -24.17 -3.76
C THR A 810 25.73 -24.65 -3.78
N TRP A 811 26.68 -23.75 -4.03
CA TRP A 811 28.10 -24.06 -4.02
C TRP A 811 28.59 -24.52 -2.64
N LEU A 812 28.16 -23.84 -1.58
CA LEU A 812 28.48 -24.21 -0.21
C LEU A 812 27.94 -25.60 0.13
N MET A 813 26.69 -25.90 -0.23
CA MET A 813 26.10 -27.23 -0.05
C MET A 813 26.78 -28.29 -0.91
N TRP A 814 27.25 -27.96 -2.11
CA TRP A 814 28.07 -28.88 -2.93
C TRP A 814 29.41 -29.21 -2.26
N ARG A 815 30.04 -28.23 -1.61
CA ARG A 815 31.31 -28.41 -0.88
C ARG A 815 31.12 -29.19 0.42
N VAL A 816 30.11 -28.84 1.21
CA VAL A 816 29.83 -29.46 2.51
C VAL A 816 29.18 -30.84 2.35
N ARG A 817 28.42 -31.06 1.27
CA ARG A 817 27.60 -32.26 1.01
C ARG A 817 26.72 -32.63 2.22
N PRO A 818 25.84 -31.72 2.67
CA PRO A 818 24.95 -32.01 3.79
C PRO A 818 23.92 -33.07 3.39
N THR A 819 23.59 -33.93 4.35
CA THR A 819 22.50 -34.94 4.21
C THR A 819 21.15 -34.35 4.59
N HIS A 820 21.16 -33.38 5.51
CA HIS A 820 19.98 -32.69 6.02
C HIS A 820 20.17 -31.17 5.91
N PHE A 821 19.10 -30.48 5.53
CA PHE A 821 19.02 -29.04 5.49
C PHE A 821 17.85 -28.55 6.35
N LEU A 822 18.10 -27.52 7.17
CA LEU A 822 17.07 -26.79 7.90
C LEU A 822 17.21 -25.29 7.62
N GLY A 823 16.20 -24.75 6.93
CA GLY A 823 16.04 -23.30 6.77
C GLY A 823 14.92 -22.79 7.66
N TYR A 824 15.15 -21.70 8.39
CA TYR A 824 14.11 -21.02 9.16
C TYR A 824 14.12 -19.52 8.84
N THR A 825 12.94 -18.89 8.85
CA THR A 825 12.65 -17.56 8.25
C THR A 825 12.53 -17.54 6.72
N ILE A 826 11.88 -16.51 6.16
CA ILE A 826 11.39 -16.47 4.77
C ILE A 826 12.49 -16.78 3.73
N LYS A 827 13.60 -16.04 3.73
CA LYS A 827 14.65 -16.18 2.71
C LYS A 827 15.46 -17.47 2.84
N PRO A 828 15.93 -17.88 4.04
CA PRO A 828 16.55 -19.20 4.22
C PRO A 828 15.64 -20.34 3.79
N VAL A 829 14.34 -20.27 4.05
CA VAL A 829 13.38 -21.29 3.56
C VAL A 829 13.32 -21.28 2.04
N ILE A 830 13.07 -20.13 1.40
CA ILE A 830 12.90 -20.07 -0.06
C ILE A 830 14.18 -20.48 -0.80
N TYR A 831 15.29 -19.75 -0.56
CA TYR A 831 16.52 -19.95 -1.32
C TYR A 831 17.30 -21.18 -0.86
N GLY A 832 17.24 -21.50 0.44
CA GLY A 832 17.92 -22.67 0.98
C GLY A 832 17.28 -23.99 0.54
N LEU A 833 15.94 -24.09 0.45
CA LEU A 833 15.30 -25.29 -0.11
C LEU A 833 15.64 -25.52 -1.58
N LEU A 834 15.72 -24.45 -2.38
CA LEU A 834 16.11 -24.52 -3.79
C LEU A 834 17.59 -24.91 -3.94
N ALA A 835 18.48 -24.31 -3.16
CA ALA A 835 19.89 -24.68 -3.10
C ALA A 835 20.06 -26.15 -2.68
N ALA A 836 19.34 -26.58 -1.65
CA ALA A 836 19.39 -27.95 -1.14
C ALA A 836 18.91 -28.96 -2.19
N ARG A 837 17.89 -28.60 -2.99
CA ARG A 837 17.47 -29.43 -4.13
C ARG A 837 18.57 -29.54 -5.19
N TRP A 838 19.18 -28.43 -5.60
CA TRP A 838 20.26 -28.45 -6.60
C TRP A 838 21.53 -29.14 -6.10
N ALA A 839 21.77 -29.09 -4.79
CA ALA A 839 22.82 -29.84 -4.12
C ALA A 839 22.46 -31.31 -3.82
N ARG A 840 21.26 -31.77 -4.21
CA ARG A 840 20.76 -33.14 -3.98
C ARG A 840 20.79 -33.56 -2.51
N VAL A 841 20.55 -32.61 -1.60
CA VAL A 841 20.38 -32.90 -0.16
C VAL A 841 19.12 -33.74 0.02
N GLN A 842 19.22 -34.86 0.74
CA GLN A 842 18.14 -35.84 0.85
C GLN A 842 16.96 -35.31 1.66
N ASN A 843 17.22 -34.84 2.89
CA ASN A 843 16.22 -34.31 3.81
C ASN A 843 16.25 -32.77 3.82
N ARG A 844 15.13 -32.15 3.43
CA ARG A 844 15.02 -30.70 3.20
C ARG A 844 13.86 -30.17 4.03
N THR A 845 14.17 -29.69 5.23
CA THR A 845 13.18 -29.23 6.20
C THR A 845 13.08 -27.72 6.18
N ALA A 846 11.85 -27.22 6.18
CA ALA A 846 11.55 -25.81 6.39
C ALA A 846 10.86 -25.60 7.72
N LEU A 847 11.27 -24.58 8.46
CA LEU A 847 10.62 -24.19 9.72
C LEU A 847 9.98 -22.81 9.56
N ILE A 848 8.66 -22.76 9.71
CA ILE A 848 7.85 -21.54 9.64
C ILE A 848 7.70 -20.99 11.07
N THR A 849 8.38 -19.89 11.36
CA THR A 849 8.45 -19.28 12.69
C THR A 849 7.43 -18.14 12.89
N GLY A 850 6.30 -18.18 12.18
CA GLY A 850 5.33 -17.08 12.09
C GLY A 850 5.09 -16.58 10.65
N LEU A 851 3.87 -16.10 10.37
CA LEU A 851 3.46 -15.55 9.06
C LEU A 851 4.16 -14.22 8.67
N GLY A 852 4.72 -13.49 9.64
CA GLY A 852 5.42 -12.22 9.39
C GLY A 852 4.52 -11.13 8.77
N SER A 853 5.11 -9.97 8.43
CA SER A 853 4.38 -8.87 7.78
C SER A 853 3.96 -9.18 6.34
N ALA A 854 4.67 -10.11 5.68
CA ALA A 854 4.46 -10.48 4.29
C ALA A 854 3.14 -11.24 4.04
N PHE A 855 2.50 -11.79 5.07
CA PHE A 855 1.20 -12.47 4.96
C PHE A 855 0.06 -11.74 5.69
N THR A 856 0.38 -10.81 6.60
CA THR A 856 -0.59 -10.11 7.46
C THR A 856 -0.87 -8.66 7.05
N GLY A 857 -0.06 -8.06 6.16
CA GLY A 857 -0.26 -6.68 5.70
C GLY A 857 -1.41 -6.51 4.71
N ALA A 858 -2.57 -6.04 5.16
CA ALA A 858 -3.66 -5.60 4.28
C ALA A 858 -3.61 -4.08 4.08
N GLY A 859 -3.64 -3.61 2.82
CA GLY A 859 -3.95 -2.19 2.55
C GLY A 859 -3.48 -1.61 1.22
N SER A 860 -2.31 -1.99 0.69
CA SER A 860 -1.76 -1.40 -0.54
C SER A 860 -1.74 -2.37 -1.73
N ALA A 861 -1.85 -1.87 -2.96
CA ALA A 861 -1.73 -2.68 -4.17
C ALA A 861 -0.34 -3.35 -4.28
N LYS A 862 0.70 -2.67 -3.79
CA LYS A 862 2.07 -3.22 -3.71
C LYS A 862 2.19 -4.34 -2.69
N ALA A 863 1.56 -4.22 -1.52
CA ALA A 863 1.52 -5.30 -0.52
C ALA A 863 0.83 -6.55 -1.09
N ARG A 864 -0.22 -6.39 -1.90
CA ARG A 864 -0.88 -7.51 -2.61
C ARG A 864 0.01 -8.17 -3.67
N VAL A 865 0.77 -7.37 -4.44
CA VAL A 865 1.74 -7.90 -5.42
C VAL A 865 2.89 -8.60 -4.71
N LEU A 866 3.44 -8.02 -3.65
CA LEU A 866 4.49 -8.64 -2.84
C LEU A 866 4.01 -9.94 -2.19
N GLN A 867 2.79 -9.95 -1.62
CA GLN A 867 2.14 -11.16 -1.13
C GLN A 867 2.03 -12.22 -2.21
N TYR A 868 1.62 -11.84 -3.42
CA TYR A 868 1.53 -12.77 -4.54
C TYR A 868 2.90 -13.35 -4.92
N ILE A 869 3.94 -12.51 -4.98
CA ILE A 869 5.32 -12.92 -5.28
C ILE A 869 5.84 -13.86 -4.18
N VAL A 870 5.74 -13.47 -2.91
CA VAL A 870 6.20 -14.26 -1.77
C VAL A 870 5.46 -15.60 -1.70
N ARG A 871 4.13 -15.61 -1.89
CA ARG A 871 3.33 -16.86 -1.97
C ARG A 871 3.75 -17.73 -3.15
N SER A 872 4.06 -17.14 -4.30
CA SER A 872 4.53 -17.89 -5.47
C SER A 872 5.91 -18.50 -5.23
N LEU A 873 6.81 -17.76 -4.58
CA LEU A 873 8.13 -18.24 -4.18
C LEU A 873 8.04 -19.36 -3.13
N TYR A 874 7.19 -19.20 -2.11
CA TYR A 874 6.90 -20.26 -1.14
C TYR A 874 6.32 -21.49 -1.82
N ARG A 875 5.33 -21.34 -2.70
CA ARG A 875 4.75 -22.46 -3.45
C ARG A 875 5.80 -23.20 -4.26
N PHE A 876 6.72 -22.49 -4.89
CA PHE A 876 7.80 -23.11 -5.67
C PHE A 876 8.86 -23.78 -4.78
N ALA A 877 9.26 -23.15 -3.67
CA ALA A 877 10.26 -23.67 -2.76
C ALA A 877 9.76 -24.87 -1.95
N LEU A 878 8.58 -24.77 -1.33
CA LEU A 878 8.00 -25.80 -0.46
C LEU A 878 7.61 -27.07 -1.20
N ARG A 879 7.37 -27.01 -2.52
CA ARG A 879 7.25 -28.23 -3.35
C ARG A 879 8.45 -29.17 -3.22
N ASN A 880 9.61 -28.62 -2.87
CA ASN A 880 10.85 -29.36 -2.72
C ASN A 880 11.16 -29.72 -1.26
N ALA A 881 10.38 -29.25 -0.29
CA ALA A 881 10.55 -29.64 1.11
C ALA A 881 10.10 -31.09 1.31
N THR A 882 10.86 -31.83 2.12
CA THR A 882 10.46 -33.16 2.61
C THR A 882 9.50 -33.03 3.79
N CYS A 883 9.73 -32.04 4.66
CA CYS A 883 8.91 -31.71 5.80
C CYS A 883 8.84 -30.19 5.99
N VAL A 884 7.67 -29.67 6.35
CA VAL A 884 7.45 -28.27 6.73
C VAL A 884 6.92 -28.23 8.16
N VAL A 885 7.74 -27.73 9.08
CA VAL A 885 7.44 -27.64 10.50
C VAL A 885 6.78 -26.29 10.79
N PHE A 886 5.64 -26.32 11.47
CA PHE A 886 4.90 -25.16 11.97
C PHE A 886 4.91 -25.14 13.49
N GLN A 887 4.87 -23.94 14.07
CA GLN A 887 4.91 -23.73 15.52
C GLN A 887 3.52 -23.64 16.17
N ASN A 888 2.48 -23.41 15.36
CA ASN A 888 1.10 -23.33 15.80
C ASN A 888 0.17 -23.81 14.67
N PRO A 889 -1.05 -24.27 15.00
CA PRO A 889 -1.99 -24.81 14.03
C PRO A 889 -2.52 -23.74 13.04
N ASP A 890 -2.76 -22.50 13.50
CA ASP A 890 -3.28 -21.42 12.66
C ASP A 890 -2.37 -21.13 11.44
N ASP A 891 -1.05 -21.06 11.65
CA ASP A 891 -0.07 -20.84 10.59
C ASP A 891 -0.01 -22.00 9.59
N ARG A 892 -0.14 -23.23 10.08
CA ARG A 892 -0.22 -24.45 9.27
C ARG A 892 -1.46 -24.41 8.37
N GLU A 893 -2.62 -24.12 8.95
CA GLU A 893 -3.89 -24.02 8.24
C GLU A 893 -3.84 -22.95 7.15
N VAL A 894 -3.26 -21.78 7.42
CA VAL A 894 -3.06 -20.73 6.41
C VAL A 894 -2.25 -21.25 5.22
N PHE A 895 -1.16 -21.98 5.45
CA PHE A 895 -0.32 -22.51 4.39
C PHE A 895 -0.98 -23.65 3.60
N VAL A 896 -1.75 -24.51 4.28
CA VAL A 896 -2.53 -25.58 3.66
C VAL A 896 -3.68 -25.02 2.82
N HIS A 897 -4.49 -24.10 3.38
CA HIS A 897 -5.61 -23.47 2.71
C HIS A 897 -5.18 -22.65 1.47
N LEU A 898 -4.00 -22.01 1.52
CA LEU A 898 -3.42 -21.31 0.36
C LEU A 898 -2.80 -22.25 -0.69
N GLY A 899 -2.81 -23.56 -0.46
CA GLY A 899 -2.22 -24.56 -1.36
C GLY A 899 -0.71 -24.39 -1.53
N LEU A 900 0.00 -24.00 -0.46
CA LEU A 900 1.46 -23.85 -0.46
C LEU A 900 2.17 -25.15 -0.08
N VAL A 901 1.55 -25.96 0.78
CA VAL A 901 2.03 -27.28 1.21
C VAL A 901 0.83 -28.21 1.43
N GLY A 902 1.01 -29.51 1.19
CA GLY A 902 -0.01 -30.53 1.49
C GLY A 902 0.08 -30.99 2.95
N VAL A 903 -1.05 -31.38 3.53
CA VAL A 903 -1.18 -31.78 4.96
C VAL A 903 -0.20 -32.90 5.31
N GLU A 904 0.06 -33.83 4.38
CA GLU A 904 0.93 -35.00 4.53
C GLU A 904 2.41 -34.66 4.74
N ARG A 905 2.84 -33.44 4.39
CA ARG A 905 4.22 -32.95 4.57
C ARG A 905 4.36 -31.92 5.68
N THR A 906 3.28 -31.66 6.41
CA THR A 906 3.30 -30.72 7.53
C THR A 906 3.56 -31.44 8.83
N ALA A 907 4.40 -30.85 9.67
CA ALA A 907 4.58 -31.23 11.06
C ALA A 907 4.22 -30.04 11.95
N LEU A 908 3.58 -30.31 13.08
CA LEU A 908 3.26 -29.30 14.07
C LEU A 908 4.14 -29.57 15.29
N VAL A 909 4.86 -28.57 15.77
CA VAL A 909 5.59 -28.61 17.04
C VAL A 909 5.05 -27.55 17.96
N ASN A 910 5.17 -27.77 19.27
CA ASN A 910 4.68 -26.83 20.29
C ASN A 910 5.60 -25.59 20.43
N GLY A 911 5.59 -24.71 19.43
CA GLY A 911 6.31 -23.45 19.49
C GLY A 911 7.81 -23.54 19.23
N SER A 912 8.58 -22.68 19.92
CA SER A 912 10.05 -22.67 19.83
C SER A 912 10.75 -23.42 20.94
N GLY A 913 10.00 -23.83 21.97
CA GLY A 913 10.53 -24.37 23.20
C GLY A 913 11.12 -23.31 24.15
N VAL A 914 11.13 -23.61 25.44
CA VAL A 914 11.79 -22.84 26.50
C VAL A 914 12.71 -23.75 27.34
N PRO A 915 13.96 -23.35 27.60
CA PRO A 915 14.87 -24.12 28.44
C PRO A 915 14.47 -23.99 29.92
N LEU A 916 13.92 -25.06 30.48
CA LEU A 916 13.37 -25.06 31.84
C LEU A 916 14.43 -24.87 32.92
N ASP A 917 15.68 -25.27 32.64
CA ASP A 917 16.82 -25.13 33.55
C ASP A 917 17.29 -23.66 33.64
N GLU A 918 17.31 -22.95 32.52
CA GLU A 918 17.68 -21.53 32.45
C GLU A 918 16.56 -20.63 33.01
N TYR A 919 15.30 -21.07 32.88
CA TYR A 919 14.10 -20.39 33.38
C TYR A 919 13.42 -21.24 34.46
N ALA A 920 14.17 -21.59 35.50
CA ALA A 920 13.64 -22.30 36.65
C ALA A 920 12.49 -21.52 37.32
N GLN A 921 11.57 -22.23 37.96
CA GLN A 921 10.48 -21.59 38.68
C GLN A 921 11.04 -20.69 39.79
N GLN A 922 10.61 -19.44 39.81
CA GLN A 922 11.03 -18.45 40.80
C GLN A 922 9.88 -18.12 41.76
N PRO A 923 10.15 -17.78 43.02
CA PRO A 923 9.11 -17.29 43.92
C PRO A 923 8.46 -16.02 43.34
N LEU A 924 7.18 -15.80 43.68
CA LEU A 924 6.53 -14.53 43.37
C LEU A 924 7.01 -13.44 44.34
N PRO A 925 7.04 -12.16 43.92
CA PRO A 925 7.30 -11.06 44.83
C PRO A 925 6.27 -11.02 45.98
N LYS A 926 6.61 -10.32 47.06
CA LYS A 926 5.65 -10.09 48.16
C LYS A 926 4.41 -9.34 47.62
N GLN A 927 3.23 -9.74 48.08
CA GLN A 927 1.92 -9.30 47.55
C GLN A 927 1.55 -7.84 47.84
N ASP A 928 2.47 -7.03 48.38
CA ASP A 928 2.21 -5.62 48.72
C ASP A 928 1.83 -4.78 47.49
N GLN A 929 2.31 -5.16 46.30
CA GLN A 929 1.97 -4.57 44.99
C GLN A 929 1.91 -5.66 43.91
N ILE A 930 0.95 -5.58 42.98
CA ILE A 930 0.92 -6.45 41.81
C ILE A 930 1.71 -5.81 40.67
N HIS A 931 2.62 -6.60 40.08
CA HIS A 931 3.54 -6.18 39.03
C HIS A 931 3.17 -6.86 37.71
N PHE A 932 2.81 -6.06 36.71
CA PHE A 932 2.56 -6.50 35.34
C PHE A 932 3.82 -6.26 34.50
N LEU A 933 4.15 -7.18 33.59
CA LEU A 933 5.36 -7.10 32.77
C LEU A 933 5.08 -7.34 31.29
N LEU A 934 5.57 -6.46 30.42
CA LEU A 934 5.65 -6.68 28.98
C LEU A 934 7.12 -6.73 28.54
N ILE A 935 7.53 -7.83 27.90
CA ILE A 935 8.85 -7.98 27.24
C ILE A 935 8.65 -8.13 25.73
N GLY A 936 9.30 -7.26 24.95
CA GLY A 936 9.39 -7.46 23.51
C GLY A 936 9.93 -6.25 22.75
N ARG A 937 9.95 -6.36 21.41
CA ARG A 937 10.19 -5.19 20.55
C ARG A 937 9.10 -4.16 20.80
N LEU A 938 9.49 -2.91 21.02
CA LEU A 938 8.54 -1.85 21.34
C LEU A 938 7.88 -1.32 20.06
N ILE A 939 6.98 -2.12 19.51
CA ILE A 939 6.20 -1.84 18.31
C ILE A 939 4.71 -1.94 18.62
N ARG A 940 3.89 -1.16 17.92
CA ARG A 940 2.42 -1.15 18.04
C ARG A 940 1.82 -2.54 17.86
N ASP A 941 2.39 -3.33 16.94
CA ASP A 941 1.92 -4.70 16.69
C ASP A 941 2.10 -5.65 17.89
N LYS A 942 2.99 -5.33 18.84
CA LYS A 942 3.17 -6.06 20.10
C LYS A 942 2.20 -5.57 21.20
N GLY A 943 1.30 -4.65 20.86
CA GLY A 943 0.30 -4.12 21.78
C GLY A 943 0.83 -3.16 22.84
N VAL A 944 2.02 -2.56 22.64
CA VAL A 944 2.62 -1.70 23.67
C VAL A 944 1.70 -0.51 24.05
N TYR A 945 1.00 0.07 23.07
CA TYR A 945 0.03 1.13 23.35
C TYR A 945 -1.16 0.64 24.17
N ASP A 946 -1.66 -0.57 23.90
CA ASP A 946 -2.77 -1.15 24.65
C ASP A 946 -2.36 -1.49 26.07
N TYR A 947 -1.14 -2.01 26.26
CA TYR A 947 -0.57 -2.28 27.57
C TYR A 947 -0.46 -1.01 28.42
N VAL A 948 -0.01 0.10 27.82
CA VAL A 948 0.10 1.39 28.53
C VAL A 948 -1.28 2.02 28.78
N GLU A 949 -2.22 1.91 27.84
CA GLU A 949 -3.59 2.40 28.04
C GLU A 949 -4.32 1.61 29.13
N ALA A 950 -4.11 0.28 29.19
CA ALA A 950 -4.61 -0.53 30.29
C ALA A 950 -3.95 -0.14 31.62
N ALA A 951 -2.64 0.11 31.63
CA ALA A 951 -1.92 0.61 32.79
C ALA A 951 -2.47 1.94 33.31
N ARG A 952 -2.81 2.86 32.41
CA ARG A 952 -3.44 4.15 32.74
C ARG A 952 -4.77 3.95 33.46
N ARG A 953 -5.65 3.09 32.92
CA ARG A 953 -6.97 2.80 33.52
C ARG A 953 -6.86 2.11 34.87
N ILE A 954 -5.93 1.18 35.00
CA ILE A 954 -5.70 0.49 36.27
C ILE A 954 -5.17 1.48 37.32
N LYS A 955 -4.20 2.33 36.97
CA LYS A 955 -3.60 3.30 37.91
C LYS A 955 -4.57 4.37 38.41
N GLU A 956 -5.63 4.67 37.66
CA GLU A 956 -6.72 5.54 38.13
C GLU A 956 -7.46 4.97 39.35
N ARG A 957 -7.56 3.63 39.46
CA ARG A 957 -8.27 2.94 40.55
C ARG A 957 -7.34 2.29 41.57
N TYR A 958 -6.17 1.82 41.11
CA TYR A 958 -5.17 1.09 41.88
C TYR A 958 -3.78 1.72 41.65
N PRO A 959 -3.49 2.88 42.26
CA PRO A 959 -2.23 3.60 42.04
C PRO A 959 -0.97 2.79 42.39
N GLN A 960 -1.10 1.81 43.29
CA GLN A 960 -0.05 0.90 43.75
C GLN A 960 0.35 -0.17 42.71
N ALA A 961 -0.40 -0.33 41.62
CA ALA A 961 -0.07 -1.29 40.57
C ALA A 961 1.18 -0.84 39.78
N VAL A 962 2.10 -1.78 39.55
CA VAL A 962 3.37 -1.53 38.86
C VAL A 962 3.36 -2.16 37.47
N PHE A 963 3.81 -1.40 36.47
CA PHE A 963 3.86 -1.83 35.08
C PHE A 963 5.30 -1.73 34.57
N HIS A 964 5.87 -2.85 34.18
CA HIS A 964 7.24 -2.94 33.67
C HIS A 964 7.23 -3.09 32.15
N LEU A 965 8.05 -2.28 31.49
CA LEU A 965 8.23 -2.30 30.05
C LEU A 965 9.70 -2.59 29.72
N VAL A 966 9.95 -3.72 29.05
CA VAL A 966 11.30 -4.20 28.73
C VAL A 966 11.42 -4.39 27.22
N GLY A 967 12.47 -3.84 26.63
CA GLY A 967 12.77 -3.95 25.21
C GLY A 967 13.39 -2.70 24.59
N TRP A 968 13.69 -2.75 23.30
CA TRP A 968 14.19 -1.61 22.53
C TRP A 968 13.12 -1.08 21.57
N ILE A 969 13.23 0.20 21.23
CA ILE A 969 12.48 0.81 20.14
C ILE A 969 13.09 0.29 18.82
N ASP A 970 12.33 -0.51 18.09
CA ASP A 970 12.76 -1.13 16.83
C ASP A 970 12.81 -0.09 15.69
N SER A 971 13.54 -0.35 14.61
CA SER A 971 13.52 0.50 13.40
C SER A 971 12.28 0.29 12.51
N ASN A 972 11.31 -0.49 13.00
CA ASN A 972 10.06 -0.74 12.31
C ASN A 972 9.20 0.53 12.21
N PRO A 973 8.50 0.77 11.09
CA PRO A 973 7.53 1.86 10.98
C PRO A 973 6.40 1.85 12.02
N THR A 974 6.11 0.68 12.61
CA THR A 974 5.12 0.55 13.70
C THR A 974 5.73 0.70 15.09
N ALA A 975 7.02 1.02 15.23
CA ALA A 975 7.67 1.26 16.52
C ALA A 975 6.99 2.36 17.34
N ILE A 976 7.04 2.25 18.67
CA ILE A 976 6.62 3.33 19.55
C ILE A 976 7.53 4.54 19.34
N ARG A 977 7.00 5.75 19.48
CA ARG A 977 7.83 6.95 19.41
C ARG A 977 8.56 7.14 20.73
N ARG A 978 9.80 7.62 20.68
CA ARG A 978 10.56 7.93 21.91
C ARG A 978 9.81 8.93 22.79
N ALA A 979 9.17 9.94 22.19
CA ALA A 979 8.35 10.91 22.91
C ALA A 979 7.16 10.27 23.66
N ASP A 980 6.54 9.22 23.10
CA ASP A 980 5.44 8.52 23.79
C ASP A 980 5.98 7.82 25.04
N LEU A 981 7.13 7.15 24.91
CA LEU A 981 7.80 6.50 26.03
C LEU A 981 8.20 7.49 27.14
N ASP A 982 8.78 8.62 26.76
CA ASP A 982 9.18 9.67 27.70
C ASP A 982 7.95 10.26 28.42
N GLU A 983 6.82 10.44 27.72
CA GLU A 983 5.54 10.85 28.32
C GLU A 983 5.01 9.82 29.33
N TRP A 984 5.07 8.52 28.99
CA TRP A 984 4.61 7.46 29.89
C TRP A 984 5.45 7.36 31.16
N LEU A 985 6.76 7.62 31.04
CA LEU A 985 7.67 7.71 32.17
C LEU A 985 7.38 8.93 33.05
N ALA A 986 7.20 10.11 32.43
CA ALA A 986 6.88 11.34 33.15
C ALA A 986 5.55 11.24 33.92
N LYS A 987 4.56 10.54 33.37
CA LYS A 987 3.26 10.28 34.01
C LYS A 987 3.28 9.09 35.00
N GLY A 988 4.43 8.42 35.17
CA GLY A 988 4.55 7.25 36.05
C GLY A 988 3.67 6.06 35.64
N LEU A 989 3.30 5.95 34.36
CA LEU A 989 2.44 4.89 33.84
C LEU A 989 3.18 3.56 33.74
N VAL A 990 4.46 3.59 33.36
CA VAL A 990 5.32 2.40 33.23
C VAL A 990 6.72 2.68 33.78
N ARG A 991 7.42 1.61 34.20
CA ARG A 991 8.85 1.58 34.50
C ARG A 991 9.57 0.95 33.32
N TYR A 992 10.34 1.75 32.59
CA TYR A 992 11.08 1.30 31.41
C TYR A 992 12.48 0.82 31.77
N HIS A 993 12.82 -0.40 31.35
CA HIS A 993 14.10 -1.06 31.70
C HIS A 993 15.10 -1.14 30.55
N GLY A 994 14.76 -0.62 29.36
CA GLY A 994 15.64 -0.77 28.20
C GLY A 994 15.69 -2.19 27.64
N GLN A 995 16.69 -2.43 26.79
CA GLN A 995 17.02 -3.77 26.30
C GLN A 995 17.89 -4.47 27.35
N LEU A 996 17.42 -5.60 27.85
CA LEU A 996 18.18 -6.43 28.78
C LEU A 996 18.83 -7.61 28.03
N ALA A 997 20.06 -7.95 28.42
CA ALA A 997 20.73 -9.17 27.94
C ALA A 997 20.13 -10.42 28.59
N ASP A 998 19.68 -10.30 29.84
CA ASP A 998 18.99 -11.33 30.62
C ASP A 998 17.70 -10.77 31.20
N VAL A 999 16.59 -11.48 31.01
CA VAL A 999 15.25 -11.10 31.46
C VAL A 999 14.77 -11.89 32.68
N THR A 1000 15.53 -12.88 33.15
CA THR A 1000 15.17 -13.71 34.31
C THR A 1000 14.97 -12.88 35.58
N GLY A 1001 15.80 -11.86 35.79
CA GLY A 1001 15.67 -10.93 36.93
C GLY A 1001 14.32 -10.21 36.93
N ILE A 1002 13.92 -9.59 35.82
CA ILE A 1002 12.66 -8.83 35.75
C ILE A 1002 11.42 -9.75 35.74
N LEU A 1003 11.54 -10.97 35.21
CA LEU A 1003 10.52 -12.02 35.35
C LEU A 1003 10.34 -12.43 36.82
N THR A 1004 11.40 -12.39 37.62
CA THR A 1004 11.34 -12.69 39.05
C THR A 1004 10.58 -11.61 39.82
N GLU A 1005 10.76 -10.34 39.42
CA GLU A 1005 10.12 -9.17 40.02
C GLU A 1005 8.66 -8.95 39.59
N SER A 1006 8.08 -9.83 38.78
CA SER A 1006 6.74 -9.68 38.23
C SER A 1006 5.79 -10.81 38.60
N HIS A 1007 4.50 -10.47 38.71
CA HIS A 1007 3.43 -11.41 39.07
C HIS A 1007 2.72 -11.94 37.82
N VAL A 1008 2.48 -11.04 36.86
CA VAL A 1008 1.69 -11.31 35.66
C VAL A 1008 2.45 -10.82 34.43
N PHE A 1009 2.67 -11.73 33.49
CA PHE A 1009 3.22 -11.39 32.19
C PHE A 1009 2.11 -11.03 31.20
N VAL A 1010 2.31 -9.98 30.42
CA VAL A 1010 1.29 -9.42 29.53
C VAL A 1010 1.85 -9.20 28.14
N LEU A 1011 1.22 -9.81 27.14
CA LEU A 1011 1.54 -9.62 25.72
C LEU A 1011 0.26 -9.42 24.87
N PRO A 1012 -0.20 -8.18 24.70
CA PRO A 1012 -1.43 -7.91 23.96
C PRO A 1012 -1.18 -7.77 22.46
N SER A 1013 -0.52 -8.76 21.84
CA SER A 1013 -0.10 -8.70 20.43
C SER A 1013 -1.29 -8.50 19.47
N HIS A 1014 -1.12 -7.64 18.46
CA HIS A 1014 -2.11 -7.39 17.41
C HIS A 1014 -1.97 -8.33 16.21
N ARG A 1015 -0.85 -9.04 16.12
CA ARG A 1015 -0.54 -9.93 15.00
C ARG A 1015 -0.45 -11.37 15.45
N GLY A 1016 -0.71 -12.28 14.51
CA GLY A 1016 -0.34 -13.68 14.67
C GLY A 1016 1.17 -13.82 14.85
N GLU A 1017 1.57 -14.39 15.97
CA GLU A 1017 2.94 -14.76 16.31
C GLU A 1017 3.15 -16.24 15.96
N GLY A 1018 4.41 -16.71 15.84
CA GLY A 1018 4.66 -18.15 15.75
C GLY A 1018 4.26 -18.85 17.05
N THR A 1019 5.02 -18.62 18.11
CA THR A 1019 4.61 -18.81 19.51
C THR A 1019 5.55 -17.90 20.31
N PRO A 1020 5.05 -16.87 21.01
CA PRO A 1020 5.93 -15.86 21.61
C PRO A 1020 6.84 -16.46 22.68
N ARG A 1021 8.16 -16.45 22.43
CA ARG A 1021 9.12 -17.04 23.37
C ARG A 1021 9.11 -16.34 24.74
N SER A 1022 8.91 -15.02 24.79
CA SER A 1022 8.81 -14.29 26.05
C SER A 1022 7.62 -14.72 26.91
N VAL A 1023 6.52 -15.18 26.29
CA VAL A 1023 5.41 -15.81 27.02
C VAL A 1023 5.84 -17.17 27.58
N LEU A 1024 6.54 -18.00 26.79
CA LEU A 1024 7.04 -19.30 27.26
C LEU A 1024 8.06 -19.15 28.41
N GLU A 1025 8.94 -18.15 28.35
CA GLU A 1025 9.90 -17.80 29.41
C GLU A 1025 9.17 -17.37 30.70
N ALA A 1026 8.11 -16.57 30.58
CA ALA A 1026 7.25 -16.21 31.70
C ALA A 1026 6.48 -17.42 32.28
N MET A 1027 5.99 -18.31 31.42
CA MET A 1027 5.34 -19.54 31.87
C MET A 1027 6.33 -20.46 32.61
N ALA A 1028 7.53 -20.63 32.08
CA ALA A 1028 8.59 -21.44 32.69
C ALA A 1028 9.04 -20.88 34.05
N THR A 1029 9.07 -19.56 34.22
CA THR A 1029 9.35 -18.94 35.54
C THR A 1029 8.17 -18.99 36.50
N GLY A 1030 7.00 -19.48 36.06
CA GLY A 1030 5.80 -19.66 36.87
C GLY A 1030 4.96 -18.39 37.01
N ARG A 1031 4.84 -17.59 35.95
CA ARG A 1031 4.02 -16.36 35.93
C ARG A 1031 2.67 -16.60 35.29
N ALA A 1032 1.63 -15.96 35.84
CA ALA A 1032 0.34 -15.91 35.18
C ALA A 1032 0.46 -15.08 33.88
N VAL A 1033 -0.31 -15.42 32.86
CA VAL A 1033 -0.19 -14.78 31.54
C VAL A 1033 -1.49 -14.10 31.13
N ILE A 1034 -1.40 -12.87 30.61
CA ILE A 1034 -2.49 -12.25 29.85
C ILE A 1034 -2.00 -12.05 28.42
N THR A 1035 -2.70 -12.63 27.45
CA THR A 1035 -2.36 -12.48 26.03
C THR A 1035 -3.61 -12.34 25.19
N THR A 1036 -3.45 -11.96 23.92
CA THR A 1036 -4.57 -11.80 23.00
C THR A 1036 -4.99 -13.11 22.32
N ASP A 1037 -6.25 -13.17 21.90
CA ASP A 1037 -6.77 -14.21 21.00
C ASP A 1037 -6.27 -14.01 19.55
N ALA A 1038 -4.96 -14.17 19.38
CA ALA A 1038 -4.24 -14.10 18.10
C ALA A 1038 -3.47 -15.40 17.84
N PRO A 1039 -3.19 -15.75 16.57
CA PRO A 1039 -2.38 -16.93 16.24
C PRO A 1039 -1.07 -16.99 17.02
N GLY A 1040 -0.72 -18.18 17.52
CA GLY A 1040 0.44 -18.43 18.37
C GLY A 1040 0.33 -17.92 19.81
N CYS A 1041 -0.32 -16.78 20.06
CA CYS A 1041 -0.60 -16.27 21.40
C CYS A 1041 -1.67 -17.12 22.11
N ARG A 1042 -2.78 -17.41 21.43
CA ARG A 1042 -3.89 -18.26 21.93
C ARG A 1042 -3.43 -19.62 22.43
N GLU A 1043 -2.42 -20.20 21.79
CA GLU A 1043 -1.90 -21.53 22.15
C GLU A 1043 -1.29 -21.59 23.55
N THR A 1044 -0.81 -20.45 24.07
CA THR A 1044 -0.06 -20.36 25.33
C THR A 1044 -0.95 -20.18 26.57
N VAL A 1045 -2.22 -19.81 26.38
CA VAL A 1045 -3.15 -19.51 27.48
C VAL A 1045 -4.46 -20.25 27.28
N ILE A 1046 -4.84 -21.02 28.31
CA ILE A 1046 -6.17 -21.55 28.49
C ILE A 1046 -6.91 -20.56 29.39
N ASP A 1047 -7.91 -19.88 28.82
CA ASP A 1047 -8.62 -18.79 29.49
C ASP A 1047 -9.22 -19.24 30.84
N GLY A 1048 -8.94 -18.47 31.89
CA GLY A 1048 -9.37 -18.76 33.26
C GLY A 1048 -8.59 -19.89 33.96
N HIS A 1049 -7.66 -20.56 33.28
CA HIS A 1049 -6.88 -21.66 33.85
C HIS A 1049 -5.46 -21.25 34.26
N ASN A 1050 -4.61 -20.87 33.30
CA ASN A 1050 -3.23 -20.39 33.55
C ASN A 1050 -3.04 -18.90 33.26
N GLY A 1051 -4.12 -18.22 32.88
CA GLY A 1051 -4.10 -16.85 32.44
C GLY A 1051 -5.44 -16.39 31.87
N PHE A 1052 -5.43 -15.25 31.18
CA PHE A 1052 -6.60 -14.72 30.48
C PHE A 1052 -6.31 -14.43 29.01
N LEU A 1053 -7.27 -14.77 28.15
CA LEU A 1053 -7.29 -14.40 26.74
C LEU A 1053 -8.17 -13.16 26.54
N VAL A 1054 -7.62 -12.14 25.90
CA VAL A 1054 -8.35 -10.90 25.59
C VAL A 1054 -8.50 -10.67 24.08
N PRO A 1055 -9.55 -9.98 23.62
CA PRO A 1055 -9.66 -9.61 22.21
C PRO A 1055 -8.48 -8.74 21.73
N VAL A 1056 -8.06 -8.93 20.48
CA VAL A 1056 -7.00 -8.13 19.87
C VAL A 1056 -7.40 -6.66 19.79
N GLY A 1057 -6.54 -5.76 20.27
CA GLY A 1057 -6.76 -4.30 20.20
C GLY A 1057 -7.68 -3.74 21.28
N ASP A 1058 -8.09 -4.56 22.26
CA ASP A 1058 -9.01 -4.16 23.32
C ASP A 1058 -8.29 -3.88 24.64
N ALA A 1059 -7.80 -2.64 24.79
CA ALA A 1059 -7.18 -2.18 26.03
C ALA A 1059 -8.13 -2.18 27.24
N ALA A 1060 -9.45 -2.14 27.02
CA ALA A 1060 -10.45 -2.18 28.10
C ALA A 1060 -10.58 -3.59 28.67
N ALA A 1061 -10.70 -4.60 27.80
CA ALA A 1061 -10.69 -6.00 28.19
C ALA A 1061 -9.35 -6.39 28.85
N LEU A 1062 -8.23 -5.87 28.33
CA LEU A 1062 -6.92 -6.03 28.94
C LEU A 1062 -6.88 -5.46 30.36
N ALA A 1063 -7.37 -4.23 30.56
CA ALA A 1063 -7.47 -3.63 31.88
C ALA A 1063 -8.37 -4.45 32.81
N HIS A 1064 -9.51 -4.94 32.33
CA HIS A 1064 -10.39 -5.79 33.14
C HIS A 1064 -9.73 -7.11 33.55
N ALA A 1065 -8.98 -7.76 32.66
CA ALA A 1065 -8.20 -8.95 32.99
C ALA A 1065 -7.10 -8.66 34.03
N MET A 1066 -6.43 -7.51 33.93
CA MET A 1066 -5.46 -7.05 34.94
C MET A 1066 -6.14 -6.77 36.29
N GLU A 1067 -7.32 -6.15 36.28
CA GLU A 1067 -8.10 -5.82 37.48
C GLU A 1067 -8.45 -7.08 38.29
N ARG A 1068 -8.72 -8.21 37.63
CA ARG A 1068 -8.97 -9.49 38.32
C ARG A 1068 -7.80 -9.95 39.19
N PHE A 1069 -6.55 -9.76 38.74
CA PHE A 1069 -5.37 -10.08 39.55
C PHE A 1069 -5.15 -9.10 40.72
N LEU A 1070 -5.69 -7.88 40.62
CA LEU A 1070 -5.66 -6.90 41.71
C LEU A 1070 -6.74 -7.19 42.75
N LEU A 1071 -7.91 -7.64 42.32
CA LEU A 1071 -9.01 -8.03 43.20
C LEU A 1071 -8.77 -9.39 43.88
N GLN A 1072 -8.05 -10.30 43.21
CA GLN A 1072 -7.72 -11.65 43.68
C GLN A 1072 -6.22 -11.95 43.48
N PRO A 1073 -5.33 -11.39 44.31
CA PRO A 1073 -3.87 -11.57 44.20
C PRO A 1073 -3.39 -13.02 44.17
N GLU A 1074 -4.07 -13.92 44.88
CA GLU A 1074 -3.81 -15.36 44.92
C GLU A 1074 -3.96 -16.03 43.55
N LEU A 1075 -4.71 -15.41 42.63
CA LEU A 1075 -4.88 -15.90 41.28
C LEU A 1075 -3.55 -15.93 40.51
N ALA A 1076 -2.67 -14.95 40.75
CA ALA A 1076 -1.36 -14.90 40.10
C ALA A 1076 -0.49 -16.12 40.46
N ALA A 1077 -0.55 -16.57 41.73
CA ALA A 1077 0.16 -17.76 42.20
C ALA A 1077 -0.41 -19.04 41.60
N HIS A 1078 -1.73 -19.23 41.68
CA HIS A 1078 -2.39 -20.44 41.17
C HIS A 1078 -2.25 -20.57 39.65
N MET A 1079 -2.49 -19.48 38.91
CA MET A 1079 -2.35 -19.47 37.45
C MET A 1079 -0.88 -19.59 37.03
N GLY A 1080 0.06 -18.99 37.78
CA GLY A 1080 1.49 -19.11 37.54
C GLY A 1080 2.01 -20.55 37.68
N LEU A 1081 1.58 -21.29 38.70
CA LEU A 1081 1.90 -22.72 38.86
C LEU A 1081 1.38 -23.56 37.70
N ARG A 1082 0.17 -23.25 37.21
CA ARG A 1082 -0.41 -23.93 36.04
C ARG A 1082 0.36 -23.58 34.76
N SER A 1083 0.77 -22.33 34.58
CA SER A 1083 1.65 -21.92 33.49
C SER A 1083 2.96 -22.70 33.49
N ARG A 1084 3.59 -22.90 34.67
CA ARG A 1084 4.80 -23.73 34.81
C ARG A 1084 4.57 -25.16 34.36
N ARG A 1085 3.50 -25.81 34.83
CA ARG A 1085 3.16 -27.18 34.41
C ARG A 1085 2.96 -27.30 32.90
N ILE A 1086 2.23 -26.35 32.30
CA ILE A 1086 2.04 -26.33 30.85
C ILE A 1086 3.40 -26.14 30.13
N ALA A 1087 4.30 -25.30 30.66
CA ALA A 1087 5.63 -25.15 30.10
C ALA A 1087 6.42 -26.46 30.16
N GLU A 1088 6.38 -27.18 31.28
CA GLU A 1088 7.05 -28.48 31.47
C GLU A 1088 6.48 -29.58 30.58
N GLU A 1089 5.16 -29.65 30.45
CA GLU A 1089 4.47 -30.70 29.72
C GLU A 1089 4.56 -30.48 28.20
N LYS A 1090 4.33 -29.25 27.73
CA LYS A 1090 4.10 -28.91 26.32
C LYS A 1090 5.25 -28.13 25.67
N TYR A 1091 5.91 -27.22 26.40
CA TYR A 1091 6.83 -26.23 25.82
C TYR A 1091 8.30 -26.41 26.19
N ASP A 1092 8.67 -27.51 26.85
CA ASP A 1092 10.06 -27.85 27.11
C ASP A 1092 10.86 -27.90 25.80
N VAL A 1093 11.96 -27.13 25.74
CA VAL A 1093 12.82 -27.05 24.56
C VAL A 1093 13.38 -28.39 24.12
N ASP A 1094 13.65 -29.31 25.05
CA ASP A 1094 14.17 -30.63 24.72
C ASP A 1094 13.11 -31.53 24.10
N LYS A 1095 11.87 -31.45 24.59
CA LYS A 1095 10.72 -32.16 24.00
C LYS A 1095 10.40 -31.63 22.61
N VAL A 1096 10.32 -30.30 22.45
CA VAL A 1096 10.05 -29.64 21.16
C VAL A 1096 11.16 -29.95 20.14
N ASN A 1097 12.42 -29.92 20.56
CA ASN A 1097 13.53 -30.27 19.67
C ASN A 1097 13.56 -31.76 19.33
N ALA A 1098 13.21 -32.65 20.26
CA ALA A 1098 13.11 -34.09 19.99
C ALA A 1098 12.03 -34.38 18.93
N GLU A 1099 10.85 -33.78 19.06
CA GLU A 1099 9.77 -33.87 18.07
C GLU A 1099 10.23 -33.33 16.70
N MET A 1100 10.93 -32.19 16.68
CA MET A 1100 11.46 -31.64 15.43
C MET A 1100 12.51 -32.56 14.78
N LEU A 1101 13.41 -33.15 15.57
CA LEU A 1101 14.42 -34.10 15.08
C LEU A 1101 13.80 -35.40 14.56
N LEU A 1102 12.71 -35.86 15.18
CA LEU A 1102 11.93 -37.00 14.70
C LEU A 1102 11.37 -36.71 13.30
N HIS A 1103 10.70 -35.56 13.11
CA HIS A 1103 10.19 -35.15 11.80
C HIS A 1103 11.28 -34.87 10.75
N MET A 1104 12.50 -34.57 11.19
CA MET A 1104 13.66 -34.45 10.31
C MET A 1104 14.28 -35.80 9.90
N GLY A 1105 13.82 -36.92 10.46
CA GLY A 1105 14.42 -38.25 10.24
C GLY A 1105 15.78 -38.43 10.94
N LEU A 1106 16.02 -37.64 11.99
CA LEU A 1106 17.26 -37.66 12.77
C LEU A 1106 17.17 -38.56 14.02
N LEU A 1107 15.96 -38.81 14.52
CA LEU A 1107 15.68 -39.76 15.62
C LEU A 1107 14.79 -40.93 15.14
N PRO A 1108 14.93 -42.13 15.72
CA PRO A 1108 14.05 -43.27 15.43
C PRO A 1108 12.66 -43.11 16.04
N GLU A 1109 11.62 -43.62 15.37
CA GLU A 1109 10.20 -43.49 15.80
C GLU A 1109 9.92 -44.06 17.21
N SER A 1110 10.74 -44.99 17.71
CA SER A 1110 10.64 -45.54 19.07
C SER A 1110 11.02 -44.57 20.19
N THR A 1111 11.51 -43.37 19.87
CA THR A 1111 11.92 -42.33 20.85
C THR A 1111 10.90 -41.20 21.00
N ALA A 1112 9.71 -41.33 20.40
CA ALA A 1112 8.65 -40.33 20.51
C ALA A 1112 8.18 -40.17 21.97
N PRO A 1113 8.14 -38.94 22.52
CA PRO A 1113 7.45 -38.68 23.78
C PRO A 1113 5.96 -39.04 23.63
N SER A 1114 5.37 -39.71 24.63
CA SER A 1114 3.95 -40.09 24.58
C SER A 1114 3.07 -38.88 24.27
N ALA A 1115 2.23 -38.99 23.24
CA ALA A 1115 1.30 -37.95 22.84
C ALA A 1115 0.46 -37.47 24.04
N VAL A 1116 0.52 -36.17 24.33
CA VAL A 1116 -0.31 -35.53 25.35
C VAL A 1116 -1.76 -35.51 24.84
N PRO A 1117 -2.75 -36.04 25.60
CA PRO A 1117 -4.13 -36.11 25.14
C PRO A 1117 -4.76 -34.71 25.16
N GLY A 1118 -5.09 -34.15 23.99
CA GLY A 1118 -5.79 -32.86 23.95
C GLY A 1118 -6.25 -32.33 22.59
N THR A 1119 -5.73 -32.83 21.47
CA THR A 1119 -5.95 -32.19 20.15
C THR A 1119 -7.00 -32.83 19.24
N GLU A 1120 -7.70 -33.89 19.64
CA GLU A 1120 -8.67 -34.59 18.76
C GLU A 1120 -10.16 -34.56 19.19
N ARG A 1121 -10.55 -33.85 20.25
CA ARG A 1121 -11.97 -33.74 20.65
C ARG A 1121 -12.51 -32.32 20.53
N ARG A 1122 -12.75 -31.83 19.31
CA ARG A 1122 -13.66 -30.68 19.10
C ARG A 1122 -14.45 -30.68 17.79
N GLU A 1123 -14.28 -31.66 16.90
CA GLU A 1123 -15.06 -31.75 15.64
C GLU A 1123 -16.38 -32.54 15.75
N GLN A 1124 -16.79 -32.98 16.95
CA GLN A 1124 -18.08 -33.65 17.17
C GLN A 1124 -18.79 -33.10 18.41
N ALA A 1125 -19.16 -31.81 18.40
CA ALA A 1125 -20.17 -31.27 19.31
C ALA A 1125 -20.61 -29.85 18.88
N VAL A 1126 -21.29 -29.72 17.74
CA VAL A 1126 -22.39 -28.74 17.55
C VAL A 1126 -23.41 -29.37 16.62
N ALA A 1127 -24.31 -30.15 17.21
CA ALA A 1127 -25.72 -30.14 16.84
C ALA A 1127 -26.38 -29.01 17.64
#